data_AF-A0A956EWK8-F1
#
_entry.id   AF-A0A956EWK8-F1
#
_cell.length_a   1.000
_cell.length_b   1.000
_cell.length_c   1.000
_cell.angle_alpha   90.00
_cell.angle_beta   90.00
_cell.angle_gamma   90.00
#
_symmetry.space_group_name_H-M   'P 1'
#
loop_
_entity.id
_entity.type
_entity.pdbx_description
1 polymer ?
#
loop_
_entity_poly.entity_id
_entity_poly.type
_entity_poly.pdbx_seq_one_letter_code
_entity_poly.pdbx_strand_id
1 'polypeptide(L)'
;SSGGTASGGTSSGGTSSGGTSAGGSSAGGTSSAGGSSAGGTSAGGTSTGGSSSGAGGTAGTGGTSGGCTLDSECDDGLFCNGAETCDTGTGACVSGQQVTCTNSDGADCTTEVCSEAAQGCVSVPQDALCSNGLFCDGVERCDPASSSDASGCVSGSAPNCNDGFSCTTDSCVEGSGCVHVGVDSVCSNGQYCDGAETCAPGTPGSDAQGCVAGAPVVCNDNIGCTTDSCDEGTDSCKAVANDNFCDDGVYCNGAETCATNGAGDANGCLVASPVVCNDSVGCTDDACDENVAGCVFTPNQGNCAAGQACLATGCVAGTACTQDSDCNDNDPCTVGEMCNLSTGLCVPGTAKDCSDGLYCTVDSCEAGTGACLHAPQDIRCGNSTVCDGVETCSPSDPNSDSDGCVAGTAPTCDDGFSCTTDYCDATLGCQASPNDSACSDGAVCNGVERCQPATSGANAAGCVAGTTLSCPDDGVACTTQMCSESAGGCVAIPDDNLCTGTQTCDPVQGCGNYCVVRACQGKVYECGDCLDNDNDGKIDSKDVSCLGACDNNEEGYKGEIPGQNSAPCKADCYFDGDSGSGNDDCYWSHECDTHEVAPNYDPEGKKCQYDPGASLPGTQMSCAQAYQTQSNACASYCGPLTPNGCDCFGCCAIPGASTTVYLGSEDNRGDGTCTPDTLNDPTKCRPCDQVPACLNTCEHCEICLGKPDLPADCTEQQCPTGRQQCGQPGQAECPAGEFCVTGCCYPTAG
;
A
#
# COMPACT_ATOMS: atom_id res chain seq x y z
N SER A 1 16.59 -48.27 49.99
CA SER A 1 15.30 -48.99 50.03
C SER A 1 14.43 -48.42 48.91
N SER A 2 14.49 -48.98 47.69
CA SER A 2 13.57 -50.03 47.17
C SER A 2 12.11 -49.54 47.12
N GLY A 3 11.36 -49.47 46.02
CA GLY A 3 11.48 -49.82 44.58
C GLY A 3 10.36 -49.06 43.83
N GLY A 4 10.40 -48.80 42.51
CA GLY A 4 10.32 -49.75 41.38
C GLY A 4 8.87 -50.27 41.23
N THR A 5 8.05 -49.81 40.25
CA THR A 5 7.77 -50.43 38.91
C THR A 5 6.56 -49.68 38.29
N ALA A 6 6.25 -49.55 36.98
CA ALA A 6 6.76 -50.02 35.66
C ALA A 6 5.99 -49.18 34.58
N SER A 7 6.63 -48.67 33.50
CA SER A 7 6.84 -49.25 32.15
C SER A 7 5.95 -48.70 31.02
N GLY A 8 6.62 -48.29 29.94
CA GLY A 8 6.14 -48.24 28.53
C GLY A 8 5.84 -46.83 28.02
N GLY A 9 6.51 -46.20 27.06
CA GLY A 9 7.56 -46.62 26.12
C GLY A 9 7.18 -46.23 24.67
N THR A 10 7.88 -45.25 24.08
CA THR A 10 8.26 -45.02 22.65
C THR A 10 8.70 -43.54 22.49
N SER A 11 10.00 -43.20 22.36
CA SER A 11 10.81 -43.05 21.12
C SER A 11 10.11 -42.20 20.03
N SER A 12 10.67 -41.18 19.38
CA SER A 12 12.01 -40.57 19.32
C SER A 12 11.98 -39.51 18.20
N GLY A 13 12.82 -38.47 18.26
CA GLY A 13 13.12 -37.61 17.11
C GLY A 13 13.46 -36.18 17.48
N GLY A 14 14.67 -35.96 18.01
CA GLY A 14 15.21 -34.63 18.28
C GLY A 14 15.86 -33.99 17.05
N THR A 15 16.09 -32.68 17.13
CA THR A 15 17.16 -32.01 16.39
C THR A 15 17.96 -31.13 17.34
N SER A 16 19.25 -31.11 17.05
CA SER A 16 20.38 -30.79 17.90
C SER A 16 20.82 -29.34 17.76
N SER A 17 21.25 -28.77 18.89
CA SER A 17 22.07 -27.58 19.01
C SER A 17 23.55 -27.88 18.72
N GLY A 18 24.26 -26.91 18.14
CA GLY A 18 25.72 -26.81 18.25
C GLY A 18 26.45 -26.22 17.05
N GLY A 19 27.12 -25.09 17.26
CA GLY A 19 28.44 -24.86 16.65
C GLY A 19 28.62 -23.55 15.86
N THR A 20 28.90 -22.45 16.55
CA THR A 20 29.59 -21.29 15.98
C THR A 20 31.08 -21.34 16.35
N SER A 21 31.98 -21.20 15.37
CA SER A 21 33.41 -20.91 15.57
C SER A 21 34.04 -20.30 14.31
N ALA A 22 34.30 -19.00 14.40
CA ALA A 22 35.51 -18.23 14.05
C ALA A 22 36.33 -18.46 12.76
N GLY A 23 36.67 -17.33 12.12
CA GLY A 23 37.84 -17.08 11.26
C GLY A 23 37.55 -15.91 10.29
N GLY A 24 37.87 -14.64 10.61
CA GLY A 24 39.16 -13.97 10.29
C GLY A 24 39.12 -13.43 8.85
N SER A 25 39.42 -12.18 8.47
CA SER A 25 40.20 -11.09 9.07
C SER A 25 39.90 -9.80 8.25
N SER A 26 39.84 -8.63 8.90
CA SER A 26 40.77 -7.49 8.73
C SER A 26 40.59 -6.52 7.54
N ALA A 27 40.17 -5.30 7.91
CA ALA A 27 40.79 -3.99 7.66
C ALA A 27 40.75 -3.30 6.27
N GLY A 28 40.36 -2.01 6.32
CA GLY A 28 40.64 -0.94 5.35
C GLY A 28 39.38 -0.45 4.63
N GLY A 29 38.86 0.76 4.78
CA GLY A 29 39.51 2.03 5.13
C GLY A 29 39.54 2.95 3.91
N THR A 30 38.58 3.88 3.87
CA THR A 30 38.64 5.26 3.33
C THR A 30 38.99 5.54 1.86
N SER A 31 38.03 6.24 1.25
CA SER A 31 38.13 7.53 0.53
C SER A 31 38.63 7.61 -0.93
N SER A 32 37.74 8.22 -1.72
CA SER A 32 37.98 9.38 -2.59
C SER A 32 38.37 9.20 -4.05
N ALA A 33 37.70 10.05 -4.82
CA ALA A 33 37.77 10.33 -6.24
C ALA A 33 39.14 10.81 -6.75
N GLY A 34 39.24 10.76 -8.09
CA GLY A 34 40.27 11.36 -8.94
C GLY A 34 40.52 10.41 -10.13
N GLY A 35 40.17 10.70 -11.37
CA GLY A 35 40.17 11.99 -12.04
C GLY A 35 41.40 12.11 -12.93
N SER A 36 41.18 11.83 -14.23
CA SER A 36 41.83 12.48 -15.39
C SER A 36 43.14 11.92 -15.98
N SER A 37 43.06 11.63 -17.29
CA SER A 37 43.77 12.30 -18.39
C SER A 37 44.65 11.44 -19.33
N ALA A 38 44.21 11.46 -20.59
CA ALA A 38 44.96 11.69 -21.84
C ALA A 38 46.17 10.80 -22.23
N GLY A 39 46.04 10.20 -23.42
CA GLY A 39 47.16 9.68 -24.21
C GLY A 39 46.69 9.15 -25.55
N GLY A 40 46.66 10.01 -26.57
CA GLY A 40 46.25 9.66 -27.92
C GLY A 40 47.34 9.00 -28.79
N THR A 41 46.83 8.44 -29.90
CA THR A 41 47.43 8.19 -31.22
C THR A 41 48.38 7.00 -31.48
N SER A 42 47.82 6.07 -32.28
CA SER A 42 48.27 5.59 -33.60
C SER A 42 49.48 4.66 -33.73
N ALA A 43 49.25 3.46 -34.29
CA ALA A 43 49.62 3.10 -35.67
C ALA A 43 49.50 1.58 -35.97
N GLY A 44 49.05 1.25 -37.20
CA GLY A 44 49.26 -0.04 -37.88
C GLY A 44 48.15 -1.06 -37.66
N GLY A 45 47.50 -1.67 -38.66
CA GLY A 45 47.94 -1.95 -40.02
C GLY A 45 47.86 -3.46 -40.28
N THR A 46 46.86 -3.83 -41.10
CA THR A 46 46.79 -5.00 -42.01
C THR A 46 46.71 -6.45 -41.51
N SER A 47 45.66 -7.11 -42.04
CA SER A 47 45.56 -8.46 -42.64
C SER A 47 45.73 -9.70 -41.75
N THR A 48 44.70 -10.56 -41.71
CA THR A 48 44.47 -11.67 -42.69
C THR A 48 43.17 -12.40 -42.35
N GLY A 49 42.20 -12.42 -43.28
CA GLY A 49 41.01 -13.28 -43.23
C GLY A 49 41.23 -14.53 -44.07
N GLY A 50 40.99 -15.70 -43.49
CA GLY A 50 41.00 -16.99 -44.15
C GLY A 50 39.58 -17.53 -44.37
N SER A 51 39.27 -17.77 -45.64
CA SER A 51 38.48 -18.86 -46.22
C SER A 51 37.15 -19.29 -45.59
N SER A 52 36.07 -19.16 -46.37
CA SER A 52 35.06 -20.21 -46.48
C SER A 52 34.47 -20.28 -47.90
N SER A 53 34.40 -21.51 -48.39
CA SER A 53 33.99 -22.02 -49.69
C SER A 53 32.47 -22.12 -49.87
N GLY A 54 31.96 -22.02 -51.12
CA GLY A 54 30.63 -22.57 -51.47
C GLY A 54 29.93 -22.08 -52.74
N ALA A 55 30.43 -22.50 -53.91
CA ALA A 55 29.73 -22.87 -55.16
C ALA A 55 28.72 -21.94 -55.89
N GLY A 56 29.02 -21.68 -57.18
CA GLY A 56 28.16 -22.11 -58.30
C GLY A 56 27.49 -21.02 -59.14
N GLY A 57 28.10 -20.64 -60.27
CA GLY A 57 27.44 -19.87 -61.33
C GLY A 57 28.37 -19.56 -62.50
N THR A 58 28.03 -20.07 -63.68
CA THR A 58 28.83 -20.12 -64.91
C THR A 58 28.86 -18.81 -65.70
N ALA A 59 30.05 -18.34 -66.09
CA ALA A 59 30.32 -17.61 -67.33
C ALA A 59 31.78 -17.93 -67.70
N GLY A 60 32.08 -18.50 -68.85
CA GLY A 60 32.12 -17.77 -70.12
C GLY A 60 33.60 -17.65 -70.52
N THR A 61 33.97 -18.37 -71.56
CA THR A 61 35.34 -18.69 -71.98
C THR A 61 36.13 -17.52 -72.58
N GLY A 62 37.43 -17.45 -72.23
CA GLY A 62 38.52 -17.29 -73.21
C GLY A 62 39.31 -15.98 -73.19
N GLY A 63 40.64 -16.07 -73.15
CA GLY A 63 41.50 -14.96 -73.59
C GLY A 63 42.88 -14.83 -72.96
N THR A 64 43.77 -15.81 -73.16
CA THR A 64 45.21 -15.57 -73.08
C THR A 64 45.64 -14.47 -74.07
N SER A 65 46.35 -13.44 -73.59
CA SER A 65 47.20 -12.53 -74.38
C SER A 65 46.61 -12.03 -75.71
N GLY A 66 45.43 -11.42 -75.66
CA GLY A 66 44.84 -10.69 -76.79
C GLY A 66 44.87 -9.21 -76.49
N GLY A 67 45.51 -8.43 -77.35
CA GLY A 67 45.52 -6.98 -77.16
C GLY A 67 44.11 -6.39 -77.28
N CYS A 68 43.80 -5.39 -76.47
CA CYS A 68 42.57 -4.63 -76.57
C CYS A 68 42.60 -3.73 -77.82
N THR A 69 41.44 -3.42 -78.36
CA THR A 69 41.25 -2.45 -79.45
C THR A 69 40.28 -1.32 -79.09
N LEU A 70 39.46 -1.52 -78.05
CA LEU A 70 38.50 -0.56 -77.51
C LEU A 70 38.49 -0.64 -75.98
N ASP A 71 38.19 0.49 -75.32
CA ASP A 71 38.18 0.59 -73.85
C ASP A 71 37.18 -0.38 -73.19
N SER A 72 36.04 -0.66 -73.84
CA SER A 72 35.01 -1.58 -73.34
C SER A 72 35.47 -3.04 -73.23
N GLU A 73 36.59 -3.40 -73.86
CA GLU A 73 37.18 -4.74 -73.76
C GLU A 73 38.06 -4.89 -72.51
N CYS A 74 38.34 -3.77 -71.82
CA CYS A 74 39.16 -3.69 -70.62
C CYS A 74 38.35 -3.49 -69.33
N ASP A 75 37.06 -3.19 -69.43
CA ASP A 75 36.15 -2.99 -68.31
C ASP A 75 36.00 -4.30 -67.51
N ASP A 76 36.46 -4.29 -66.26
CA ASP A 76 36.41 -5.45 -65.37
C ASP A 76 35.11 -5.53 -64.55
N GLY A 77 34.19 -4.58 -64.77
CA GLY A 77 32.90 -4.48 -64.12
C GLY A 77 32.95 -3.95 -62.69
N LEU A 78 34.12 -3.51 -62.20
CA LEU A 78 34.29 -2.82 -60.94
C LEU A 78 34.32 -1.31 -61.19
N PHE A 79 33.53 -0.59 -60.41
CA PHE A 79 33.39 0.86 -60.49
C PHE A 79 34.46 1.59 -59.67
N CYS A 80 34.83 1.11 -58.48
CA CYS A 80 35.64 1.91 -57.55
C CYS A 80 37.14 1.98 -57.89
N ASN A 81 37.66 1.05 -58.69
CA ASN A 81 39.01 1.14 -59.28
C ASN A 81 39.05 2.04 -60.53
N GLY A 82 37.90 2.50 -61.01
CA GLY A 82 37.75 3.45 -62.11
C GLY A 82 37.82 2.81 -63.49
N ALA A 83 37.32 3.52 -64.50
CA ALA A 83 37.21 2.98 -65.86
C ALA A 83 38.58 2.67 -66.49
N GLU A 84 38.76 1.42 -66.88
CA GLU A 84 39.94 0.94 -67.60
C GLU A 84 39.95 1.42 -69.04
N THR A 85 41.14 1.75 -69.53
CA THR A 85 41.33 2.22 -70.91
C THR A 85 42.26 1.31 -71.67
N CYS A 86 42.01 1.16 -72.96
CA CYS A 86 42.83 0.39 -73.85
C CYS A 86 43.95 1.25 -74.43
N ASP A 87 45.21 0.92 -74.13
CA ASP A 87 46.35 1.51 -74.84
C ASP A 87 46.46 0.88 -76.24
N THR A 88 45.81 1.51 -77.22
CA THR A 88 45.82 1.09 -78.62
C THR A 88 47.21 1.02 -79.26
N GLY A 89 48.25 1.59 -78.63
CA GLY A 89 49.65 1.48 -79.07
C GLY A 89 50.34 0.18 -78.66
N THR A 90 49.92 -0.42 -77.55
CA THR A 90 50.52 -1.65 -76.99
C THR A 90 49.55 -2.83 -76.95
N GLY A 91 48.25 -2.56 -77.14
CA GLY A 91 47.16 -3.51 -76.96
C GLY A 91 46.93 -3.89 -75.48
N ALA A 92 47.48 -3.16 -74.51
CA ALA A 92 47.31 -3.52 -73.10
C ALA A 92 46.20 -2.70 -72.43
N CYS A 93 45.43 -3.35 -71.55
CA CYS A 93 44.49 -2.67 -70.68
C CYS A 93 45.25 -1.94 -69.56
N VAL A 94 44.98 -0.64 -69.43
CA VAL A 94 45.48 0.21 -68.35
C VAL A 94 44.40 0.29 -67.29
N SER A 95 44.75 -0.07 -66.05
CA SER A 95 43.85 0.03 -64.90
C SER A 95 43.37 1.47 -64.71
N GLY A 96 42.10 1.64 -64.38
CA GLY A 96 41.53 2.95 -64.09
C GLY A 96 42.17 3.65 -62.90
N GLN A 97 41.84 4.94 -62.77
CA GLN A 97 42.18 5.71 -61.57
C GLN A 97 41.09 5.49 -60.52
N GLN A 98 41.50 5.08 -59.32
CA GLN A 98 40.59 4.83 -58.21
C GLN A 98 39.63 6.00 -57.98
N VAL A 99 38.34 5.70 -57.89
CA VAL A 99 37.28 6.69 -57.63
C VAL A 99 37.43 7.17 -56.18
N THR A 100 37.77 8.45 -56.02
CA THR A 100 37.83 9.11 -54.71
C THR A 100 36.49 9.79 -54.42
N CYS A 101 35.80 9.31 -53.40
CA CYS A 101 34.57 9.94 -52.90
C CYS A 101 34.93 11.02 -51.89
N THR A 102 34.51 12.26 -52.15
CA THR A 102 34.68 13.38 -51.21
C THR A 102 33.36 14.11 -51.05
N ASN A 103 32.81 14.03 -49.84
CA ASN A 103 31.60 14.71 -49.34
C ASN A 103 30.52 14.88 -50.42
N SER A 104 29.88 13.76 -50.80
CA SER A 104 28.90 13.69 -51.90
C SER A 104 27.55 14.33 -51.55
N ASP A 105 27.20 14.32 -50.26
CA ASP A 105 25.90 14.70 -49.71
C ASP A 105 25.92 16.06 -49.00
N GLY A 106 27.11 16.64 -48.78
CA GLY A 106 27.29 17.93 -48.12
C GLY A 106 27.19 17.86 -46.60
N ALA A 107 27.06 16.68 -46.00
CA ALA A 107 26.97 16.48 -44.56
C ALA A 107 28.34 16.08 -43.99
N ASP A 108 28.87 16.88 -43.07
CA ASP A 108 30.20 16.61 -42.49
C ASP A 108 30.22 15.43 -41.51
N CYS A 109 29.04 14.94 -41.09
CA CYS A 109 28.89 13.79 -40.21
C CYS A 109 28.82 12.43 -40.92
N THR A 110 28.90 12.39 -42.25
CA THR A 110 28.91 11.14 -43.02
C THR A 110 30.33 10.76 -43.43
N THR A 111 30.58 9.45 -43.54
CA THR A 111 31.79 8.93 -44.18
C THR A 111 31.41 8.35 -45.53
N GLU A 112 32.07 8.87 -46.57
CA GLU A 112 31.86 8.44 -47.94
C GLU A 112 32.63 7.16 -48.26
N VAL A 113 31.90 6.12 -48.65
CA VAL A 113 32.48 4.85 -49.07
C VAL A 113 32.11 4.59 -50.52
N CYS A 114 33.08 4.22 -51.35
CA CYS A 114 32.78 3.78 -52.72
C CYS A 114 32.16 2.37 -52.68
N SER A 115 30.98 2.22 -53.29
CA SER A 115 30.22 0.97 -53.32
C SER A 115 30.14 0.41 -54.74
N GLU A 116 30.67 -0.79 -54.92
CA GLU A 116 30.59 -1.55 -56.18
C GLU A 116 29.14 -1.93 -56.52
N ALA A 117 28.32 -2.22 -55.51
CA ALA A 117 26.92 -2.59 -55.69
C ALA A 117 26.05 -1.41 -56.14
N ALA A 118 26.38 -0.20 -55.70
CA ALA A 118 25.66 1.02 -56.08
C ALA A 118 26.28 1.71 -57.32
N GLN A 119 27.44 1.23 -57.80
CA GLN A 119 28.27 1.88 -58.82
C GLN A 119 28.44 3.38 -58.54
N GLY A 120 28.78 3.72 -57.29
CA GLY A 120 28.77 5.10 -56.82
C GLY A 120 29.30 5.27 -55.39
N CYS A 121 29.45 6.54 -54.99
CA CYS A 121 29.76 6.91 -53.61
C CYS A 121 28.49 6.84 -52.76
N VAL A 122 28.56 6.12 -51.64
CA VAL A 122 27.47 6.05 -50.65
C VAL A 122 27.92 6.69 -49.35
N SER A 123 27.05 7.54 -48.81
CA SER A 123 27.25 8.24 -47.55
C SER A 123 26.78 7.35 -46.40
N VAL A 124 27.67 7.05 -45.45
CA VAL A 124 27.35 6.29 -44.23
C VAL A 124 27.36 7.25 -43.04
N PRO A 125 26.23 7.47 -42.34
CA PRO A 125 26.17 8.31 -41.14
C PRO A 125 27.13 7.83 -40.04
N GLN A 126 27.79 8.76 -39.36
CA GLN A 126 28.70 8.50 -38.23
C GLN A 126 28.37 9.44 -37.06
N ASP A 127 27.58 8.96 -36.11
CA ASP A 127 27.15 9.72 -34.93
C ASP A 127 28.34 10.26 -34.10
N ALA A 128 29.47 9.52 -34.08
CA ALA A 128 30.68 9.93 -33.37
C ALA A 128 31.33 11.22 -33.90
N LEU A 129 31.02 11.63 -35.14
CA LEU A 129 31.52 12.89 -35.71
C LEU A 129 30.71 14.10 -35.25
N CYS A 130 29.52 13.88 -34.69
CA CYS A 130 28.64 14.93 -34.20
C CYS A 130 28.84 15.29 -32.73
N SER A 131 29.58 14.47 -31.97
CA SER A 131 29.72 14.69 -30.54
C SER A 131 30.59 15.91 -30.21
N ASN A 132 30.03 16.88 -29.48
CA ASN A 132 30.74 18.06 -29.02
C ASN A 132 31.48 17.82 -27.67
N GLY A 133 31.29 16.64 -27.07
CA GLY A 133 31.92 16.21 -25.82
C GLY A 133 31.26 16.76 -24.54
N LEU A 134 30.12 17.44 -24.66
CA LEU A 134 29.25 17.84 -23.55
C LEU A 134 28.24 16.73 -23.28
N PHE A 135 27.92 16.53 -22.01
CA PHE A 135 27.00 15.48 -21.58
C PHE A 135 25.57 16.02 -21.42
N CYS A 136 25.41 17.29 -21.03
CA CYS A 136 24.11 17.82 -20.62
C CYS A 136 23.23 18.30 -21.77
N ASP A 137 23.72 18.33 -23.00
CA ASP A 137 22.94 18.59 -24.22
C ASP A 137 22.61 17.31 -25.01
N GLY A 138 22.92 16.14 -24.45
CA GLY A 138 22.53 14.84 -24.98
C GLY A 138 23.42 14.35 -26.12
N VAL A 139 23.32 13.05 -26.43
CA VAL A 139 24.14 12.42 -27.48
C VAL A 139 23.69 12.92 -28.85
N GLU A 140 24.59 13.59 -29.55
CA GLU A 140 24.33 14.13 -30.88
C GLU A 140 24.41 13.03 -31.93
N ARG A 141 23.50 13.11 -32.90
CA ARG A 141 23.33 12.07 -33.92
C ARG A 141 23.53 12.65 -35.31
N CYS A 142 24.04 11.83 -36.22
CA CYS A 142 24.12 12.20 -37.63
C CYS A 142 22.77 11.92 -38.29
N ASP A 143 22.09 12.98 -38.73
CA ASP A 143 20.93 12.91 -39.60
C ASP A 143 21.22 13.73 -40.88
N PRO A 144 21.68 13.07 -41.95
CA PRO A 144 22.03 13.72 -43.21
C PRO A 144 20.82 14.35 -43.93
N ALA A 145 19.59 13.98 -43.54
CA ALA A 145 18.37 14.55 -44.09
C ALA A 145 17.85 15.75 -43.26
N SER A 146 18.43 15.99 -42.09
CA SER A 146 18.05 17.11 -41.23
C SER A 146 18.55 18.44 -41.80
N SER A 147 17.77 19.51 -41.58
CA SER A 147 18.13 20.89 -41.97
C SER A 147 18.61 21.73 -40.78
N SER A 148 18.89 21.09 -39.63
CA SER A 148 19.22 21.75 -38.37
C SER A 148 20.58 22.45 -38.40
N ASP A 149 21.55 21.91 -39.14
CA ASP A 149 22.82 22.55 -39.44
C ASP A 149 23.40 22.03 -40.76
N ALA A 150 24.26 22.81 -41.41
CA ALA A 150 24.95 22.42 -42.66
C ALA A 150 25.85 21.18 -42.48
N SER A 151 26.16 20.81 -41.24
CA SER A 151 26.98 19.65 -40.87
C SER A 151 26.20 18.33 -40.78
N GLY A 152 24.86 18.35 -40.81
CA GLY A 152 24.00 17.15 -40.67
C GLY A 152 23.89 16.60 -39.24
N CYS A 153 24.41 17.30 -38.24
CA CYS A 153 24.34 16.91 -36.84
C CYS A 153 23.09 17.46 -36.16
N VAL A 154 22.35 16.58 -35.48
CA VAL A 154 21.23 16.94 -34.61
C VAL A 154 21.66 16.82 -33.16
N SER A 155 21.49 17.91 -32.40
CA SER A 155 21.70 17.93 -30.95
C SER A 155 20.78 16.91 -30.27
N GLY A 156 21.30 16.23 -29.26
CA GLY A 156 20.51 15.29 -28.46
C GLY A 156 19.50 16.01 -27.56
N SER A 157 18.67 15.21 -26.89
CA SER A 157 17.87 15.69 -25.76
C SER A 157 18.70 15.61 -24.50
N ALA A 158 18.73 16.70 -23.73
CA ALA A 158 19.39 16.74 -22.42
C ALA A 158 18.89 15.58 -21.54
N PRO A 159 19.78 14.88 -20.81
CA PRO A 159 19.37 13.83 -19.91
C PRO A 159 18.49 14.37 -18.78
N ASN A 160 17.38 13.68 -18.50
CA ASN A 160 16.53 14.00 -17.36
C ASN A 160 17.27 13.63 -16.08
N CYS A 161 17.65 14.64 -15.29
CA CYS A 161 18.36 14.47 -14.02
C CYS A 161 17.44 14.45 -12.81
N ASN A 162 16.12 14.39 -12.98
CA ASN A 162 15.19 14.29 -11.86
C ASN A 162 15.37 12.94 -11.15
N ASP A 163 15.72 12.94 -9.86
CA ASP A 163 15.88 11.73 -9.05
C ASP A 163 14.58 11.23 -8.40
N GLY A 164 13.48 11.91 -8.68
CA GLY A 164 12.15 11.59 -8.17
C GLY A 164 11.85 12.17 -6.79
N PHE A 165 12.79 12.87 -6.15
CA PHE A 165 12.60 13.42 -4.80
C PHE A 165 12.42 14.94 -4.83
N SER A 166 11.27 15.43 -4.40
CA SER A 166 11.00 16.88 -4.43
C SER A 166 11.89 17.72 -3.51
N CYS A 167 12.57 17.10 -2.54
CA CYS A 167 13.47 17.82 -1.64
C CYS A 167 14.86 18.08 -2.25
N THR A 168 15.19 17.50 -3.40
CA THR A 168 16.44 17.75 -4.12
C THR A 168 16.23 18.80 -5.20
N THR A 169 17.28 19.57 -5.47
CA THR A 169 17.37 20.39 -6.68
C THR A 169 18.28 19.66 -7.65
N ASP A 170 17.69 19.19 -8.73
CA ASP A 170 18.36 18.44 -9.77
C ASP A 170 18.96 19.36 -10.83
N SER A 171 20.21 19.10 -11.18
CA SER A 171 20.88 19.86 -12.24
C SER A 171 21.88 18.98 -12.95
N CYS A 172 21.92 19.11 -14.28
CA CYS A 172 22.99 18.49 -15.06
C CYS A 172 24.24 19.39 -15.02
N VAL A 173 25.38 18.81 -14.63
CA VAL A 173 26.67 19.51 -14.53
C VAL A 173 27.71 18.79 -15.39
N GLU A 174 28.32 19.54 -16.32
CA GLU A 174 29.36 19.00 -17.21
C GLU A 174 30.52 18.36 -16.45
N GLY A 175 30.84 17.10 -16.80
CA GLY A 175 31.89 16.29 -16.18
C GLY A 175 31.48 15.56 -14.88
N SER A 176 30.37 15.94 -14.25
CA SER A 176 29.83 15.26 -13.06
C SER A 176 28.54 14.49 -13.37
N GLY A 177 27.88 14.76 -14.50
CA GLY A 177 26.61 14.17 -14.87
C GLY A 177 25.45 14.80 -14.11
N CYS A 178 24.45 14.01 -13.77
CA CYS A 178 23.34 14.47 -12.93
C CYS A 178 23.80 14.66 -11.48
N VAL A 179 23.54 15.86 -10.95
CA VAL A 179 23.85 16.24 -9.58
C VAL A 179 22.54 16.59 -8.88
N HIS A 180 22.32 15.96 -7.73
CA HIS A 180 21.15 16.13 -6.88
C HIS A 180 21.59 16.80 -5.59
N VAL A 181 21.15 18.04 -5.35
CA VAL A 181 21.53 18.81 -4.15
C VAL A 181 20.33 18.88 -3.22
N GLY A 182 20.43 18.25 -2.04
CA GLY A 182 19.37 18.28 -1.03
C GLY A 182 19.11 19.70 -0.49
N VAL A 183 17.83 20.03 -0.30
CA VAL A 183 17.35 21.32 0.20
C VAL A 183 16.45 21.10 1.40
N ASP A 184 17.05 21.11 2.60
CA ASP A 184 16.36 20.82 3.87
C ASP A 184 15.14 21.72 4.13
N SER A 185 15.16 22.97 3.65
CA SER A 185 14.02 23.90 3.82
C SER A 185 12.75 23.47 3.10
N VAL A 186 12.83 22.55 2.12
CA VAL A 186 11.65 21.97 1.46
C VAL A 186 10.95 20.96 2.38
N CYS A 187 11.72 20.32 3.27
CA CYS A 187 11.22 19.32 4.21
C CYS A 187 10.65 19.92 5.50
N SER A 188 10.85 21.21 5.74
CA SER A 188 10.43 21.83 6.99
C SER A 188 8.92 21.98 7.08
N ASN A 189 8.31 21.39 8.10
CA ASN A 189 6.88 21.55 8.38
C ASN A 189 6.56 22.81 9.20
N GLY A 190 7.59 23.55 9.63
CA GLY A 190 7.48 24.78 10.41
C GLY A 190 7.18 24.59 11.89
N GLN A 191 7.23 23.37 12.41
CA GLN A 191 7.16 23.05 13.83
C GLN A 191 8.57 23.00 14.43
N TYR A 192 8.71 23.51 15.65
CA TYR A 192 9.98 23.58 16.35
C TYR A 192 10.23 22.31 17.19
N CYS A 193 9.20 21.73 17.81
CA CYS A 193 9.37 20.70 18.83
C CYS A 193 9.60 19.28 18.29
N ASP A 194 9.24 19.01 17.04
CA ASP A 194 9.58 17.75 16.34
C ASP A 194 10.98 17.80 15.69
N GLY A 195 11.62 18.97 15.68
CA GLY A 195 13.00 19.19 15.27
C GLY A 195 13.17 19.36 13.77
N ALA A 196 14.32 19.92 13.37
CA ALA A 196 14.58 20.26 11.98
C ALA A 196 14.68 19.02 11.08
N GLU A 197 13.87 19.01 10.03
CA GLU A 197 13.83 17.97 9.02
C GLU A 197 14.96 18.15 8.01
N THR A 198 15.45 17.01 7.49
CA THR A 198 16.59 17.00 6.58
C THR A 198 16.20 16.29 5.29
N CYS A 199 16.65 16.81 4.15
CA CYS A 199 16.52 16.12 2.87
C CYS A 199 17.58 15.02 2.80
N ALA A 200 17.14 13.78 2.98
CA ALA A 200 18.01 12.60 2.91
C ALA A 200 17.30 11.43 2.19
N PRO A 201 17.13 11.53 0.86
CA PRO A 201 16.48 10.49 0.07
C PRO A 201 17.13 9.11 0.24
N GLY A 202 16.30 8.07 0.31
CA GLY A 202 16.74 6.67 0.38
C GLY A 202 17.33 6.23 1.72
N THR A 203 17.20 7.06 2.77
CA THR A 203 17.57 6.69 4.13
C THR A 203 16.37 6.12 4.90
N PRO A 204 16.57 5.21 5.86
CA PRO A 204 15.45 4.69 6.66
C PRO A 204 14.72 5.82 7.38
N GLY A 205 13.41 5.95 7.13
CA GLY A 205 12.58 7.02 7.70
C GLY A 205 12.35 8.21 6.77
N SER A 206 12.89 8.20 5.54
CA SER A 206 12.52 9.20 4.53
C SER A 206 11.14 8.93 3.93
N ASP A 207 10.32 9.96 3.78
CA ASP A 207 9.03 9.89 3.08
C ASP A 207 9.18 9.85 1.54
N ALA A 208 8.05 9.93 0.82
CA ALA A 208 8.02 9.92 -0.65
C ALA A 208 8.72 11.15 -1.28
N GLN A 209 8.88 12.23 -0.53
CA GLN A 209 9.55 13.46 -0.94
C GLN A 209 11.07 13.41 -0.67
N GLY A 210 11.55 12.38 0.04
CA GLY A 210 12.95 12.22 0.45
C GLY A 210 13.28 12.91 1.78
N CYS A 211 12.27 13.36 2.52
CA CYS A 211 12.41 14.10 3.77
C CYS A 211 12.42 13.16 4.97
N VAL A 212 13.36 13.37 5.88
CA VAL A 212 13.45 12.65 7.15
C VAL A 212 13.04 13.59 8.26
N ALA A 213 12.07 13.16 9.07
CA ALA A 213 11.61 13.89 10.24
C ALA A 213 12.77 14.18 11.21
N GLY A 214 12.72 15.35 11.84
CA GLY A 214 13.68 15.74 12.86
C GLY A 214 13.63 14.86 14.10
N ALA A 215 14.68 14.96 14.91
CA ALA A 215 14.65 14.41 16.26
C ALA A 215 13.93 15.41 17.18
N PRO A 216 12.95 14.96 18.00
CA PRO A 216 12.21 15.85 18.89
C PRO A 216 13.15 16.67 19.80
N VAL A 217 12.82 17.95 19.99
CA VAL A 217 13.60 18.86 20.82
C VAL A 217 13.50 18.43 22.28
N VAL A 218 14.64 18.07 22.88
CA VAL A 218 14.72 17.70 24.30
C VAL A 218 14.83 18.97 25.14
N CYS A 219 13.75 19.29 25.86
CA CYS A 219 13.64 20.51 26.65
C CYS A 219 14.04 20.38 28.14
N ASN A 220 14.70 19.28 28.52
CA ASN A 220 15.05 18.99 29.90
C ASN A 220 16.05 20.01 30.47
N ASP A 221 15.68 20.73 31.54
CA ASP A 221 16.52 21.74 32.19
C ASP A 221 17.45 21.18 33.29
N ASN A 222 17.40 19.85 33.49
CA ASN A 222 18.06 19.07 34.53
C ASN A 222 17.64 19.44 35.97
N ILE A 223 16.46 20.03 36.15
CA ILE A 223 15.89 20.30 37.47
C ILE A 223 14.75 19.30 37.70
N GLY A 224 14.92 18.38 38.65
CA GLY A 224 13.95 17.28 38.87
C GLY A 224 12.55 17.72 39.29
N CYS A 225 12.39 18.94 39.80
CA CYS A 225 11.10 19.49 40.24
C CYS A 225 10.37 20.35 39.20
N THR A 226 10.90 20.49 38.00
CA THR A 226 10.25 21.20 36.89
C THR A 226 9.52 20.22 35.98
N THR A 227 8.41 20.66 35.41
CA THR A 227 7.81 20.02 34.25
C THR A 227 8.32 20.74 33.01
N ASP A 228 9.19 20.05 32.27
CA ASP A 228 9.75 20.53 31.01
C ASP A 228 8.83 20.17 29.86
N SER A 229 8.51 21.17 29.04
CA SER A 229 7.66 21.03 27.86
C SER A 229 8.19 21.89 26.73
N CYS A 230 7.96 21.47 25.50
CA CYS A 230 8.26 22.27 24.33
C CYS A 230 6.99 23.03 23.89
N ASP A 231 7.11 24.34 23.66
CA ASP A 231 6.00 25.23 23.33
C ASP A 231 6.14 25.74 21.88
N GLU A 232 5.33 25.15 20.99
CA GLU A 232 5.25 25.51 19.56
C GLU A 232 4.71 26.93 19.31
N GLY A 233 4.00 27.53 20.26
CA GLY A 233 3.51 28.90 20.12
C GLY A 233 4.61 29.94 20.25
N THR A 234 5.76 29.56 20.81
CA THR A 234 6.89 30.46 21.09
C THR A 234 8.23 29.94 20.55
N ASP A 235 8.22 28.82 19.84
CA ASP A 235 9.41 28.09 19.36
C ASP A 235 10.48 27.95 20.46
N SER A 236 10.06 27.56 21.67
CA SER A 236 10.97 27.54 22.82
C SER A 236 10.66 26.45 23.86
N CYS A 237 11.68 26.06 24.61
CA CYS A 237 11.54 25.17 25.75
C CYS A 237 11.03 25.93 26.98
N LYS A 238 10.04 25.35 27.66
CA LYS A 238 9.41 25.90 28.85
C LYS A 238 9.53 24.92 30.01
N ALA A 239 10.14 25.38 31.09
CA ALA A 239 10.18 24.69 32.37
C ALA A 239 9.23 25.36 33.38
N VAL A 240 8.30 24.60 33.96
CA VAL A 240 7.36 25.10 34.97
C VAL A 240 7.64 24.42 36.30
N ALA A 241 7.91 25.20 37.35
CA ALA A 241 8.08 24.66 38.70
C ALA A 241 6.80 23.98 39.21
N ASN A 242 6.96 22.83 39.85
CA ASN A 242 5.88 22.12 40.52
C ASN A 242 6.38 21.58 41.87
N ASP A 243 5.86 22.18 42.94
CA ASP A 243 6.26 21.87 44.33
C ASP A 243 5.93 20.43 44.73
N ASN A 244 4.94 19.78 44.10
CA ASN A 244 4.56 18.41 44.42
C ASN A 244 5.66 17.39 44.09
N PHE A 245 6.59 17.68 43.19
CA PHE A 245 7.73 16.80 42.92
C PHE A 245 8.80 16.85 44.01
N CYS A 246 8.71 17.83 44.91
CA CYS A 246 9.62 17.99 46.03
C CYS A 246 9.08 17.44 47.34
N ASP A 247 7.80 17.06 47.41
CA ASP A 247 7.20 16.48 48.61
C ASP A 247 7.81 15.11 48.90
N ASP A 248 8.55 15.01 50.01
CA ASP A 248 9.20 13.77 50.44
C ASP A 248 8.32 12.94 51.41
N GLY A 249 7.07 13.40 51.63
CA GLY A 249 6.10 12.77 52.51
C GLY A 249 6.42 12.89 54.00
N VAL A 250 7.46 13.64 54.35
CA VAL A 250 7.84 13.93 55.74
C VAL A 250 7.18 15.26 56.11
N TYR A 251 6.45 15.29 57.23
CA TYR A 251 5.72 16.47 57.65
C TYR A 251 6.59 17.43 58.48
N CYS A 252 7.48 16.90 59.33
CA CYS A 252 8.14 17.72 60.35
C CYS A 252 9.35 18.52 59.85
N ASN A 253 9.92 18.19 58.70
CA ASN A 253 10.94 18.99 58.00
C ASN A 253 10.34 20.21 57.27
N GLY A 254 9.03 20.19 57.00
CA GLY A 254 8.24 21.33 56.53
C GLY A 254 8.18 21.46 55.01
N ALA A 255 7.03 21.92 54.51
CA ALA A 255 6.65 21.89 53.09
C ALA A 255 7.75 22.34 52.11
N GLU A 256 8.08 21.45 51.18
CA GLU A 256 9.10 21.65 50.17
C GLU A 256 8.60 22.50 49.00
N THR A 257 9.49 23.29 48.41
CA THR A 257 9.18 24.14 47.25
C THR A 257 10.21 23.96 46.15
N CYS A 258 9.77 24.03 44.90
CA CYS A 258 10.63 23.92 43.74
C CYS A 258 11.27 25.27 43.40
N ALA A 259 12.59 25.27 43.23
CA ALA A 259 13.36 26.45 42.84
C ALA A 259 14.07 26.24 41.49
N THR A 260 13.60 26.99 40.50
CA THR A 260 14.09 26.95 39.10
C THR A 260 15.43 27.65 38.88
N ASN A 261 16.01 28.25 39.93
CA ASN A 261 17.27 28.99 39.85
C ASN A 261 18.48 28.18 40.36
N GLY A 262 18.32 26.86 40.57
CA GLY A 262 19.36 25.99 41.09
C GLY A 262 19.65 26.18 42.59
N ALA A 263 18.79 26.87 43.33
CA ALA A 263 18.79 26.84 44.79
C ALA A 263 18.02 25.60 45.26
N GLY A 264 18.64 24.70 46.02
CA GLY A 264 18.00 23.45 46.44
C GLY A 264 18.98 22.29 46.49
N ASP A 265 18.46 21.09 46.64
CA ASP A 265 19.21 19.85 46.42
C ASP A 265 19.51 19.61 44.93
N ALA A 266 20.01 18.42 44.58
CA ALA A 266 20.34 18.07 43.19
C ALA A 266 19.12 18.05 42.25
N ASN A 267 17.89 18.08 42.78
CA ASN A 267 16.64 18.08 42.03
C ASN A 267 15.96 19.46 42.04
N GLY A 268 16.56 20.49 42.65
CA GLY A 268 16.00 21.85 42.75
C GLY A 268 14.98 22.03 43.89
N CYS A 269 14.92 21.08 44.83
CA CYS A 269 13.97 21.12 45.93
C CYS A 269 14.54 21.86 47.14
N LEU A 270 13.76 22.80 47.66
CA LEU A 270 14.04 23.53 48.88
C LEU A 270 13.15 23.00 49.99
N VAL A 271 13.76 22.40 51.01
CA VAL A 271 13.07 22.07 52.26
C VAL A 271 12.83 23.35 53.05
N ALA A 272 11.60 23.53 53.57
CA ALA A 272 11.28 24.68 54.41
C ALA A 272 11.90 24.56 55.81
N SER A 273 11.52 25.47 56.70
CA SER A 273 11.94 25.40 58.10
C SER A 273 11.17 24.30 58.84
N PRO A 274 11.83 23.47 59.67
CA PRO A 274 11.18 22.40 60.42
C PRO A 274 9.98 22.90 61.24
N VAL A 275 8.95 22.06 61.34
CA VAL A 275 7.75 22.34 62.13
C VAL A 275 8.13 22.45 63.61
N VAL A 276 7.96 23.65 64.19
CA VAL A 276 8.25 23.89 65.60
C VAL A 276 7.00 23.60 66.43
N CYS A 277 7.03 22.50 67.17
CA CYS A 277 6.00 22.11 68.12
C CYS A 277 6.35 22.64 69.51
N ASN A 278 5.49 23.49 70.06
CA ASN A 278 5.60 23.98 71.44
C ASN A 278 4.21 24.33 71.98
N ASP A 279 3.74 23.65 73.03
CA ASP A 279 2.42 23.90 73.63
C ASP A 279 2.46 24.88 74.82
N SER A 280 3.65 25.43 75.11
CA SER A 280 3.94 26.33 76.24
C SER A 280 3.76 25.71 77.63
N VAL A 281 3.67 24.37 77.75
CA VAL A 281 3.64 23.65 79.03
C VAL A 281 5.05 23.18 79.37
N GLY A 282 5.72 23.83 80.32
CA GLY A 282 7.15 23.57 80.59
C GLY A 282 7.54 22.19 81.14
N CYS A 283 6.62 21.24 81.23
CA CYS A 283 6.89 19.86 81.64
C CYS A 283 6.57 18.80 80.57
N THR A 284 6.05 19.19 79.41
CA THR A 284 5.87 18.29 78.26
C THR A 284 7.17 18.20 77.47
N ASP A 285 7.43 17.02 76.92
CA ASP A 285 8.38 16.86 75.82
C ASP A 285 7.60 17.11 74.53
N ASP A 286 7.83 18.27 73.94
CA ASP A 286 7.17 18.70 72.70
C ASP A 286 7.97 18.17 71.50
N ALA A 287 7.32 17.37 70.67
CA ALA A 287 7.93 16.78 69.49
C ALA A 287 6.97 16.87 68.29
N CYS A 288 7.54 16.94 67.10
CA CYS A 288 6.77 16.67 65.89
C CYS A 288 6.84 15.17 65.60
N ASP A 289 5.70 14.55 65.28
CA ASP A 289 5.56 13.12 65.00
C ASP A 289 5.03 12.89 63.59
N GLU A 290 5.81 12.15 62.80
CA GLU A 290 5.50 11.83 61.40
C GLU A 290 4.30 10.89 61.27
N ASN A 291 4.04 10.01 62.25
CA ASN A 291 2.97 9.01 62.15
C ASN A 291 1.57 9.62 62.22
N VAL A 292 1.47 10.83 62.79
CA VAL A 292 0.22 11.58 62.89
C VAL A 292 0.25 12.87 62.08
N ALA A 293 1.34 13.14 61.33
CA ALA A 293 1.58 14.37 60.57
C ALA A 293 1.25 15.64 61.39
N GLY A 294 1.84 15.75 62.59
CA GLY A 294 1.48 16.82 63.52
C GLY A 294 2.32 16.90 64.79
N CYS A 295 1.98 17.86 65.64
CA CYS A 295 2.65 18.06 66.93
C CYS A 295 2.08 17.12 68.01
N VAL A 296 2.97 16.42 68.72
CA VAL A 296 2.66 15.57 69.86
C VAL A 296 3.33 16.14 71.11
N PHE A 297 2.56 16.23 72.19
CA PHE A 297 3.00 16.81 73.46
C PHE A 297 2.91 15.74 74.54
N THR A 298 4.05 15.15 74.93
CA THR A 298 4.07 14.01 75.86
C THR A 298 4.43 14.49 77.27
N PRO A 299 3.58 14.28 78.30
CA PRO A 299 3.90 14.68 79.66
C PRO A 299 5.17 13.97 80.18
N ASN A 300 6.18 14.72 80.60
CA ASN A 300 7.44 14.17 81.14
C ASN A 300 7.61 14.51 82.62
N GLN A 301 7.57 13.45 83.44
CA GLN A 301 7.69 13.54 84.88
C GLN A 301 9.06 14.06 85.36
N GLY A 302 10.13 13.78 84.60
CA GLY A 302 11.49 14.21 84.92
C GLY A 302 11.69 15.73 84.86
N ASN A 303 10.80 16.44 84.16
CA ASN A 303 10.82 17.90 84.06
C ASN A 303 10.17 18.61 85.26
N CYS A 304 9.60 17.85 86.21
CA CYS A 304 9.00 18.36 87.44
C CYS A 304 9.87 18.08 88.69
N ALA A 305 9.75 18.93 89.72
CA ALA A 305 10.49 18.74 90.97
C ALA A 305 10.02 17.48 91.74
N ALA A 306 10.88 16.95 92.61
CA ALA A 306 10.56 15.77 93.42
C ALA A 306 9.24 15.95 94.20
N GLY A 307 8.28 15.04 93.99
CA GLY A 307 6.93 15.13 94.58
C GLY A 307 5.88 15.80 93.69
N GLN A 308 6.20 16.18 92.46
CA GLN A 308 5.26 16.73 91.48
C GLN A 308 4.94 15.75 90.35
N ALA A 309 3.87 15.97 89.58
CA ALA A 309 3.50 15.27 88.37
C ALA A 309 3.19 16.24 87.21
N CYS A 310 3.60 15.88 85.99
CA CYS A 310 3.30 16.68 84.80
C CYS A 310 1.87 16.40 84.33
N LEU A 311 1.02 17.42 84.34
CA LEU A 311 -0.32 17.38 83.76
C LEU A 311 -0.42 18.40 82.62
N ALA A 312 -1.53 18.38 81.88
CA ALA A 312 -1.85 19.35 80.81
C ALA A 312 -1.85 20.85 81.24
N THR A 313 -1.68 21.14 82.53
CA THR A 313 -1.59 22.50 83.09
C THR A 313 -0.21 22.82 83.70
N GLY A 314 0.76 21.89 83.58
CA GLY A 314 2.11 22.00 84.16
C GLY A 314 2.35 21.05 85.34
N CYS A 315 3.45 21.28 86.08
CA CYS A 315 3.82 20.47 87.24
C CYS A 315 2.90 20.73 88.45
N VAL A 316 2.09 19.74 88.82
CA VAL A 316 1.24 19.75 90.02
C VAL A 316 1.81 18.84 91.10
N ALA A 317 1.36 18.88 92.35
CA ALA A 317 1.81 17.90 93.36
C ALA A 317 1.30 16.48 93.03
N GLY A 318 2.19 15.48 93.03
CA GLY A 318 1.86 14.09 92.72
C GLY A 318 1.12 13.39 93.86
N THR A 319 0.30 12.40 93.52
CA THR A 319 -0.47 11.62 94.51
C THR A 319 0.46 10.69 95.30
N ALA A 320 0.49 10.86 96.62
CA ALA A 320 1.28 10.03 97.52
C ALA A 320 0.61 8.67 97.76
N CYS A 321 1.42 7.60 97.85
CA CYS A 321 0.95 6.24 98.07
C CYS A 321 1.80 5.50 99.10
N THR A 322 1.22 4.47 99.71
CA THR A 322 1.90 3.53 100.62
C THR A 322 1.78 2.08 100.19
N GLN A 323 0.86 1.78 99.28
CA GLN A 323 0.62 0.47 98.66
C GLN A 323 -0.01 0.67 97.27
N ASP A 324 0.12 -0.31 96.38
CA ASP A 324 -0.30 -0.21 94.96
C ASP A 324 -1.79 0.18 94.81
N SER A 325 -2.66 -0.26 95.73
CA SER A 325 -4.08 0.10 95.71
C SER A 325 -4.36 1.59 95.91
N ASP A 326 -3.41 2.33 96.49
CA ASP A 326 -3.53 3.78 96.69
C ASP A 326 -3.33 4.54 95.36
N CYS A 327 -2.84 3.85 94.32
CA CYS A 327 -2.50 4.41 93.01
C CYS A 327 -3.53 4.13 91.93
N ASN A 328 -4.62 3.45 92.26
CA ASN A 328 -5.73 3.25 91.35
C ASN A 328 -6.36 4.62 91.02
N ASP A 329 -6.21 5.06 89.79
CA ASP A 329 -6.80 6.30 89.25
C ASP A 329 -8.26 6.11 88.82
N ASN A 330 -8.81 4.90 89.02
CA ASN A 330 -10.10 4.43 88.57
C ASN A 330 -10.29 4.53 87.04
N ASP A 331 -9.20 4.67 86.28
CA ASP A 331 -9.26 4.63 84.82
C ASP A 331 -9.29 3.16 84.36
N PRO A 332 -10.40 2.69 83.76
CA PRO A 332 -10.50 1.32 83.27
C PRO A 332 -9.67 1.05 82.00
N CYS A 333 -9.01 2.07 81.44
CA CYS A 333 -8.12 2.01 80.28
C CYS A 333 -6.64 1.91 80.62
N THR A 334 -6.27 2.00 81.90
CA THR A 334 -4.93 1.65 82.38
C THR A 334 -5.03 0.45 83.31
N VAL A 335 -3.97 -0.35 83.34
CA VAL A 335 -3.86 -1.53 84.19
C VAL A 335 -2.50 -1.55 84.87
N GLY A 336 -2.50 -1.90 86.14
CA GLY A 336 -1.26 -2.17 86.88
C GLY A 336 -0.57 -0.91 87.39
N GLU A 337 -1.32 0.06 87.88
CA GLU A 337 -0.80 1.20 88.62
C GLU A 337 -0.05 0.69 89.86
N MET A 338 1.22 1.10 90.01
CA MET A 338 2.07 0.60 91.09
C MET A 338 2.54 1.75 91.96
N CYS A 339 2.58 1.53 93.27
CA CYS A 339 3.19 2.45 94.19
C CYS A 339 4.71 2.21 94.19
N ASN A 340 5.48 3.20 93.75
CA ASN A 340 6.93 3.11 93.89
C ASN A 340 7.30 3.34 95.37
N LEU A 341 7.49 2.24 96.11
CA LEU A 341 7.80 2.25 97.54
C LEU A 341 9.10 2.99 97.90
N SER A 342 9.97 3.30 96.93
CA SER A 342 11.19 4.09 97.16
C SER A 342 10.97 5.59 97.08
N THR A 343 9.96 6.05 96.35
CA THR A 343 9.62 7.49 96.21
C THR A 343 8.32 7.87 96.91
N GLY A 344 7.48 6.89 97.29
CA GLY A 344 6.17 7.12 97.91
C GLY A 344 5.15 7.74 96.96
N LEU A 345 5.35 7.62 95.65
CA LEU A 345 4.53 8.20 94.60
C LEU A 345 4.02 7.12 93.64
N CYS A 346 2.83 7.36 93.10
CA CYS A 346 2.20 6.47 92.12
C CYS A 346 2.90 6.52 90.77
N VAL A 347 3.15 5.34 90.22
CA VAL A 347 3.54 5.16 88.81
C VAL A 347 2.25 4.88 88.03
N PRO A 348 1.96 5.66 86.97
CA PRO A 348 0.81 5.39 86.10
C PRO A 348 0.82 3.96 85.58
N GLY A 349 -0.37 3.36 85.47
CA GLY A 349 -0.54 2.01 84.93
C GLY A 349 -0.17 1.94 83.46
N THR A 350 0.09 0.74 82.97
CA THR A 350 0.27 0.50 81.54
C THR A 350 -1.07 0.63 80.83
N ALA A 351 -1.09 1.26 79.65
CA ALA A 351 -2.29 1.31 78.83
C ALA A 351 -2.81 -0.11 78.54
N LYS A 352 -4.13 -0.28 78.66
CA LYS A 352 -4.83 -1.53 78.36
C LYS A 352 -4.65 -1.84 76.88
N ASP A 353 -4.08 -3.01 76.60
CA ASP A 353 -3.98 -3.52 75.24
C ASP A 353 -5.37 -3.82 74.70
N CYS A 354 -5.76 -3.05 73.69
CA CYS A 354 -7.03 -3.16 73.01
C CYS A 354 -6.89 -3.66 71.58
N SER A 355 -5.74 -4.23 71.22
CA SER A 355 -5.55 -4.66 69.83
C SER A 355 -6.43 -5.85 69.46
N ASP A 356 -7.15 -5.73 68.34
CA ASP A 356 -7.90 -6.83 67.75
C ASP A 356 -7.06 -7.67 66.76
N GLY A 357 -5.81 -7.28 66.55
CA GLY A 357 -4.85 -7.96 65.68
C GLY A 357 -5.05 -7.68 64.20
N LEU A 358 -5.94 -6.75 63.82
CA LEU A 358 -6.12 -6.30 62.45
C LEU A 358 -5.34 -5.00 62.22
N TYR A 359 -4.60 -4.92 61.13
CA TYR A 359 -3.76 -3.75 60.85
C TYR A 359 -4.59 -2.52 60.44
N CYS A 360 -5.73 -2.75 59.78
CA CYS A 360 -6.56 -1.68 59.22
C CYS A 360 -7.43 -0.95 60.25
N THR A 361 -7.50 -1.44 61.49
CA THR A 361 -8.24 -0.81 62.60
C THR A 361 -7.30 0.08 63.43
N VAL A 362 -7.86 1.17 63.97
CA VAL A 362 -7.23 1.95 65.04
C VAL A 362 -7.89 1.56 66.35
N ASP A 363 -7.09 0.88 67.16
CA ASP A 363 -7.50 0.35 68.44
C ASP A 363 -7.35 1.41 69.52
N SER A 364 -8.43 1.67 70.24
CA SER A 364 -8.46 2.64 71.32
C SER A 364 -9.29 2.12 72.48
N CYS A 365 -8.99 2.60 73.67
CA CYS A 365 -9.79 2.29 74.86
C CYS A 365 -10.75 3.45 75.16
N GLU A 366 -12.03 3.14 75.31
CA GLU A 366 -13.06 4.13 75.63
C GLU A 366 -12.94 4.59 77.09
N ALA A 367 -12.57 5.86 77.27
CA ALA A 367 -12.41 6.47 78.58
C ALA A 367 -13.68 6.36 79.43
N GLY A 368 -13.55 5.77 80.63
CA GLY A 368 -14.63 5.61 81.60
C GLY A 368 -15.40 4.28 81.56
N THR A 369 -15.39 3.54 80.45
CA THR A 369 -15.95 2.17 80.37
C THR A 369 -14.87 1.10 80.32
N GLY A 370 -13.69 1.42 79.77
CA GLY A 370 -12.61 0.48 79.54
C GLY A 370 -12.88 -0.48 78.39
N ALA A 371 -13.89 -0.20 77.56
CA ALA A 371 -14.20 -1.00 76.39
C ALA A 371 -13.18 -0.73 75.27
N CYS A 372 -12.76 -1.78 74.57
CA CYS A 372 -11.91 -1.63 73.40
C CYS A 372 -12.76 -1.30 72.18
N LEU A 373 -12.37 -0.23 71.49
CA LEU A 373 -12.95 0.26 70.25
C LEU A 373 -11.94 0.06 69.14
N HIS A 374 -12.35 -0.61 68.07
CA HIS A 374 -11.51 -0.86 66.89
C HIS A 374 -12.16 -0.13 65.72
N ALA A 375 -11.68 1.08 65.43
CA ALA A 375 -12.27 1.94 64.40
C ALA A 375 -11.59 1.65 63.04
N PRO A 376 -12.33 1.20 62.01
CA PRO A 376 -11.73 0.93 60.70
C PRO A 376 -11.20 2.20 60.03
N GLN A 377 -10.05 2.11 59.38
CA GLN A 377 -9.36 3.21 58.69
C GLN A 377 -8.88 2.76 57.30
N ASP A 378 -9.60 3.18 56.25
CA ASP A 378 -9.33 2.79 54.86
C ASP A 378 -7.92 3.18 54.39
N ILE A 379 -7.38 4.30 54.88
CA ILE A 379 -6.04 4.80 54.50
C ILE A 379 -4.91 3.80 54.81
N ARG A 380 -5.12 2.89 55.77
CA ARG A 380 -4.13 1.86 56.15
C ARG A 380 -4.07 0.70 55.18
N CYS A 381 -5.08 0.56 54.32
CA CYS A 381 -5.15 -0.52 53.35
C CYS A 381 -4.50 -0.17 52.01
N GLY A 382 -4.15 1.10 51.76
CA GLY A 382 -3.64 1.56 50.45
C GLY A 382 -2.34 0.88 50.03
N ASN A 383 -2.37 0.14 48.92
CA ASN A 383 -1.24 -0.61 48.36
C ASN A 383 -0.54 0.12 47.18
N SER A 384 -0.99 1.34 46.85
CA SER A 384 -0.52 2.18 45.73
C SER A 384 -0.78 1.62 44.32
N THR A 385 -1.58 0.55 44.19
CA THR A 385 -2.07 0.03 42.92
C THR A 385 -3.34 0.79 42.55
N VAL A 386 -3.35 1.44 41.38
CA VAL A 386 -4.49 2.25 40.96
C VAL A 386 -5.61 1.37 40.37
N CYS A 387 -5.23 0.23 39.79
CA CYS A 387 -6.10 -0.60 38.96
C CYS A 387 -6.97 -1.60 39.71
N ASP A 388 -6.79 -1.77 41.01
CA ASP A 388 -7.68 -2.54 41.89
C ASP A 388 -8.55 -1.62 42.76
N GLY A 389 -8.50 -0.30 42.53
CA GLY A 389 -9.38 0.68 43.17
C GLY A 389 -9.02 0.98 44.63
N VAL A 390 -9.73 1.95 45.23
CA VAL A 390 -9.45 2.36 46.62
C VAL A 390 -9.81 1.24 47.59
N GLU A 391 -8.81 0.74 48.30
CA GLU A 391 -8.98 -0.29 49.32
C GLU A 391 -9.73 0.24 50.54
N THR A 392 -10.56 -0.62 51.12
CA THR A 392 -11.37 -0.29 52.28
C THR A 392 -11.09 -1.25 53.43
N CYS A 393 -11.08 -0.74 54.65
CA CYS A 393 -10.97 -1.56 55.85
C CYS A 393 -12.35 -2.14 56.18
N SER A 394 -12.53 -3.42 55.92
CA SER A 394 -13.78 -4.13 56.21
C SER A 394 -13.48 -5.47 56.92
N PRO A 395 -13.21 -5.41 58.24
CA PRO A 395 -12.87 -6.59 59.07
C PRO A 395 -13.86 -7.76 59.05
N SER A 396 -15.11 -7.50 58.64
CA SER A 396 -16.18 -8.50 58.59
C SER A 396 -16.46 -9.02 57.18
N ASP A 397 -15.77 -8.51 56.16
CA ASP A 397 -15.95 -8.96 54.79
C ASP A 397 -15.24 -10.30 54.55
N PRO A 398 -15.91 -11.33 54.00
CA PRO A 398 -15.27 -12.61 53.69
C PRO A 398 -14.16 -12.51 52.64
N ASN A 399 -14.06 -11.41 51.90
CA ASN A 399 -13.00 -11.16 50.91
C ASN A 399 -11.84 -10.32 51.49
N SER A 400 -11.89 -9.96 52.78
CA SER A 400 -10.77 -9.26 53.39
C SER A 400 -9.57 -10.19 53.54
N ASP A 401 -8.37 -9.64 53.39
CA ASP A 401 -7.12 -10.35 53.68
C ASP A 401 -6.90 -10.57 55.19
N SER A 402 -5.70 -11.03 55.57
CA SER A 402 -5.34 -11.26 56.97
C SER A 402 -5.25 -9.97 57.81
N ASP A 403 -5.20 -8.81 57.16
CA ASP A 403 -5.03 -7.50 57.78
C ASP A 403 -6.36 -6.71 57.86
N GLY A 404 -7.45 -7.27 57.30
CA GLY A 404 -8.81 -6.71 57.31
C GLY A 404 -9.14 -5.83 56.10
N CYS A 405 -8.27 -5.82 55.08
CA CYS A 405 -8.37 -4.95 53.91
C CYS A 405 -9.07 -5.64 52.74
N VAL A 406 -9.93 -4.91 52.05
CA VAL A 406 -10.63 -5.35 50.84
C VAL A 406 -10.24 -4.44 49.69
N ALA A 407 -9.76 -5.04 48.60
CA ALA A 407 -9.49 -4.35 47.35
C ALA A 407 -10.75 -3.65 46.81
N GLY A 408 -10.56 -2.46 46.24
CA GLY A 408 -11.63 -1.68 45.65
C GLY A 408 -12.22 -2.29 44.38
N THR A 409 -13.10 -1.52 43.73
CA THR A 409 -13.52 -1.83 42.36
C THR A 409 -12.58 -1.14 41.39
N ALA A 410 -11.97 -1.90 40.49
CA ALA A 410 -11.12 -1.38 39.43
C ALA A 410 -11.81 -0.25 38.64
N PRO A 411 -11.10 0.86 38.34
CA PRO A 411 -11.63 1.91 37.49
C PRO A 411 -11.90 1.40 36.07
N THR A 412 -12.99 1.88 35.45
CA THR A 412 -13.23 1.66 34.02
C THR A 412 -12.39 2.64 33.21
N CYS A 413 -11.43 2.15 32.43
CA CYS A 413 -10.49 2.98 31.68
C CYS A 413 -10.95 3.36 30.28
N ASP A 414 -12.19 3.07 29.91
CA ASP A 414 -12.79 3.42 28.62
C ASP A 414 -12.78 4.94 28.43
N ASP A 415 -12.02 5.41 27.45
CA ASP A 415 -11.90 6.84 27.11
C ASP A 415 -13.01 7.33 26.15
N GLY A 416 -13.89 6.42 25.72
CA GLY A 416 -15.02 6.68 24.84
C GLY A 416 -14.68 6.68 23.34
N PHE A 417 -13.43 6.42 22.95
CA PHE A 417 -13.00 6.35 21.55
C PHE A 417 -12.74 4.91 21.14
N SER A 418 -13.54 4.36 20.24
CA SER A 418 -13.36 2.97 19.81
C SER A 418 -12.06 2.71 19.03
N CYS A 419 -11.33 3.76 18.62
CA CYS A 419 -10.04 3.62 17.95
C CYS A 419 -8.86 3.46 18.92
N THR A 420 -9.05 3.67 20.21
CA THR A 420 -8.01 3.45 21.23
C THR A 420 -8.16 2.05 21.84
N THR A 421 -7.05 1.53 22.35
CA THR A 421 -7.06 0.36 23.23
C THR A 421 -6.80 0.85 24.64
N ASP A 422 -7.85 0.83 25.45
CA ASP A 422 -7.80 1.25 26.85
C ASP A 422 -7.23 0.15 27.73
N TYR A 423 -6.34 0.53 28.62
CA TYR A 423 -5.79 -0.37 29.61
C TYR A 423 -5.50 0.38 30.91
N CYS A 424 -5.42 -0.37 32.00
CA CYS A 424 -5.05 0.19 33.29
C CYS A 424 -3.59 -0.16 33.58
N ASP A 425 -2.74 0.87 33.68
CA ASP A 425 -1.39 0.73 34.22
C ASP A 425 -1.44 0.78 35.75
N ALA A 426 -0.84 -0.21 36.42
CA ALA A 426 -0.92 -0.36 37.87
C ALA A 426 -0.44 0.88 38.66
N THR A 427 0.43 1.69 38.06
CA THR A 427 1.07 2.87 38.66
C THR A 427 0.54 4.18 38.10
N LEU A 428 0.37 4.25 36.77
CA LEU A 428 -0.02 5.47 36.06
C LEU A 428 -1.54 5.60 35.88
N GLY A 429 -2.31 4.59 36.28
CA GLY A 429 -3.77 4.57 36.17
C GLY A 429 -4.25 4.28 34.75
N CYS A 430 -5.41 4.81 34.38
CA CYS A 430 -6.00 4.56 33.07
C CYS A 430 -5.19 5.20 31.94
N GLN A 431 -4.85 4.40 30.95
CA GLN A 431 -4.08 4.76 29.77
C GLN A 431 -4.82 4.30 28.51
N ALA A 432 -4.62 5.02 27.41
CA ALA A 432 -5.21 4.69 26.12
C ALA A 432 -4.10 4.71 25.06
N SER A 433 -3.96 3.60 24.31
CA SER A 433 -3.02 3.52 23.19
C SER A 433 -3.77 3.62 21.86
N PRO A 434 -3.38 4.55 20.95
CA PRO A 434 -3.99 4.65 19.63
C PRO A 434 -3.82 3.38 18.81
N ASN A 435 -4.87 2.97 18.11
CA ASN A 435 -4.83 1.85 17.17
C ASN A 435 -5.39 2.29 15.80
N ASP A 436 -4.50 2.69 14.89
CA ASP A 436 -4.88 3.17 13.55
C ASP A 436 -5.64 2.12 12.73
N SER A 437 -5.38 0.83 12.95
CA SER A 437 -6.10 -0.24 12.25
C SER A 437 -7.60 -0.31 12.58
N ALA A 438 -8.02 0.25 13.72
CA ALA A 438 -9.43 0.36 14.09
C ALA A 438 -10.15 1.48 13.32
N CYS A 439 -9.41 2.37 12.66
CA CYS A 439 -9.96 3.48 11.86
C CYS A 439 -10.04 3.19 10.36
N SER A 440 -9.44 2.11 9.88
CA SER A 440 -9.39 1.81 8.45
C SER A 440 -10.78 1.41 7.91
N ASP A 441 -11.25 2.13 6.89
CA ASP A 441 -12.49 1.80 6.18
C ASP A 441 -12.28 0.85 4.97
N GLY A 442 -11.01 0.53 4.68
CA GLY A 442 -10.60 -0.35 3.59
C GLY A 442 -10.52 0.34 2.22
N ALA A 443 -10.84 1.64 2.12
CA ALA A 443 -10.61 2.44 0.94
C ALA A 443 -9.17 2.94 0.91
N VAL A 444 -8.50 2.76 -0.23
CA VAL A 444 -7.10 3.15 -0.42
C VAL A 444 -7.00 4.58 -0.94
N CYS A 445 -8.01 5.05 -1.68
CA CYS A 445 -7.95 6.32 -2.39
C CYS A 445 -8.23 7.55 -1.52
N ASN A 446 -8.90 7.39 -0.37
CA ASN A 446 -9.08 8.44 0.62
C ASN A 446 -7.91 8.52 1.63
N GLY A 447 -6.91 7.65 1.50
CA GLY A 447 -5.69 7.64 2.31
C GLY A 447 -5.87 6.96 3.66
N VAL A 448 -4.74 6.62 4.28
CA VAL A 448 -4.71 5.88 5.55
C VAL A 448 -5.25 6.73 6.70
N GLU A 449 -6.30 6.24 7.34
CA GLU A 449 -6.92 6.85 8.50
C GLU A 449 -6.10 6.59 9.76
N ARG A 450 -6.10 7.58 10.66
CA ARG A 450 -5.33 7.53 11.90
C ARG A 450 -6.23 7.74 13.11
N CYS A 451 -5.93 7.04 14.19
CA CYS A 451 -6.56 7.26 15.47
C CYS A 451 -5.93 8.49 16.13
N GLN A 452 -6.60 9.64 16.03
CA GLN A 452 -6.14 10.89 16.61
C GLN A 452 -7.29 11.65 17.28
N PRO A 453 -7.77 11.18 18.46
CA PRO A 453 -8.97 11.72 19.12
C PRO A 453 -8.89 13.20 19.51
N ALA A 454 -7.67 13.72 19.73
CA ALA A 454 -7.43 15.11 20.13
C ALA A 454 -7.45 16.12 18.97
N THR A 455 -7.61 15.67 17.71
CA THR A 455 -7.47 16.52 16.52
C THR A 455 -8.80 17.08 16.06
N SER A 456 -8.81 18.35 15.64
CA SER A 456 -9.99 18.95 14.99
C SER A 456 -10.25 18.26 13.65
N GLY A 457 -11.33 17.46 13.55
CA GLY A 457 -11.66 16.66 12.37
C GLY A 457 -11.87 15.17 12.66
N ALA A 458 -11.53 14.71 13.88
CA ALA A 458 -11.84 13.36 14.32
C ALA A 458 -13.35 13.12 14.43
N ASN A 459 -13.81 11.95 13.99
CA ASN A 459 -15.20 11.53 14.15
C ASN A 459 -15.48 11.06 15.60
N ALA A 460 -16.71 10.59 15.87
CA ALA A 460 -17.10 10.12 17.20
C ALA A 460 -16.30 8.90 17.71
N ALA A 461 -15.59 8.19 16.83
CA ALA A 461 -14.71 7.09 17.18
C ALA A 461 -13.26 7.52 17.44
N GLY A 462 -12.92 8.81 17.23
CA GLY A 462 -11.56 9.34 17.36
C GLY A 462 -10.72 9.24 16.07
N CYS A 463 -11.32 8.82 14.95
CA CYS A 463 -10.63 8.60 13.68
C CYS A 463 -10.62 9.86 12.83
N VAL A 464 -9.46 10.16 12.25
CA VAL A 464 -9.28 11.22 11.24
C VAL A 464 -9.06 10.54 9.89
N ALA A 465 -9.82 10.98 8.88
CA ALA A 465 -9.68 10.48 7.53
C ALA A 465 -8.29 10.81 6.96
N GLY A 466 -7.77 9.92 6.11
CA GLY A 466 -6.53 10.17 5.39
C GLY A 466 -6.62 11.34 4.41
N THR A 467 -5.47 11.72 3.87
CA THR A 467 -5.41 12.60 2.70
C THR A 467 -5.63 11.78 1.45
N THR A 468 -6.49 12.25 0.54
CA THR A 468 -6.75 11.60 -0.74
C THR A 468 -5.45 11.25 -1.47
N LEU A 469 -5.34 9.99 -1.91
CA LEU A 469 -4.16 9.47 -2.61
C LEU A 469 -4.00 10.22 -3.95
N SER A 470 -2.91 10.99 -4.06
CA SER A 470 -2.56 11.67 -5.30
C SER A 470 -1.73 10.73 -6.18
N CYS A 471 -2.22 10.45 -7.38
CA CYS A 471 -1.55 9.58 -8.33
C CYS A 471 -0.62 10.40 -9.24
N PRO A 472 0.72 10.17 -9.18
CA PRO A 472 1.66 10.87 -10.05
C PRO A 472 1.59 10.36 -11.49
N ASP A 473 1.76 11.28 -12.44
CA ASP A 473 1.87 11.02 -13.88
C ASP A 473 2.95 9.96 -14.15
N ASP A 474 2.62 8.93 -14.94
CA ASP A 474 3.55 7.85 -15.32
C ASP A 474 4.45 8.23 -16.50
N GLY A 475 4.27 9.43 -17.06
CA GLY A 475 5.05 9.94 -18.17
C GLY A 475 4.62 9.41 -19.54
N VAL A 476 3.49 8.69 -19.63
CA VAL A 476 2.86 8.34 -20.89
C VAL A 476 1.87 9.44 -21.25
N ALA A 477 2.18 10.21 -22.30
CA ALA A 477 1.48 11.46 -22.62
C ALA A 477 -0.04 11.34 -22.90
N CYS A 478 -0.55 10.12 -23.05
CA CYS A 478 -1.96 9.84 -23.31
C CYS A 478 -2.68 9.09 -22.21
N THR A 479 -2.03 8.81 -21.08
CA THR A 479 -2.70 8.23 -19.91
C THR A 479 -3.09 9.32 -18.93
N THR A 480 -4.17 9.07 -18.20
CA THR A 480 -4.54 9.87 -17.03
C THR A 480 -4.51 8.98 -15.80
N GLN A 481 -3.95 9.52 -14.72
CA GLN A 481 -3.75 8.75 -13.50
C GLN A 481 -4.93 8.95 -12.57
N MET A 482 -5.59 7.85 -12.24
CA MET A 482 -6.70 7.85 -11.30
C MET A 482 -6.46 6.82 -10.21
N CYS A 483 -6.95 7.11 -9.01
CA CYS A 483 -6.94 6.10 -7.96
C CYS A 483 -8.15 5.17 -8.13
N SER A 484 -7.90 3.86 -8.11
CA SER A 484 -8.91 2.81 -8.22
C SER A 484 -8.91 1.92 -6.97
N GLU A 485 -10.09 1.76 -6.36
CA GLU A 485 -10.28 0.88 -5.20
C GLU A 485 -10.18 -0.61 -5.58
N SER A 486 -10.63 -0.98 -6.78
CA SER A 486 -10.56 -2.38 -7.24
C SER A 486 -9.12 -2.82 -7.52
N ALA A 487 -8.27 -1.90 -7.98
CA ALA A 487 -6.85 -2.12 -8.18
C ALA A 487 -6.01 -1.94 -6.90
N GLY A 488 -6.61 -1.40 -5.83
CA GLY A 488 -5.92 -1.12 -4.56
C GLY A 488 -4.86 -0.02 -4.67
N GLY A 489 -5.03 0.95 -5.58
CA GLY A 489 -4.06 2.02 -5.78
C GLY A 489 -4.20 2.78 -7.10
N CYS A 490 -3.13 3.46 -7.49
CA CYS A 490 -3.09 4.26 -8.71
C CYS A 490 -3.05 3.39 -9.96
N VAL A 491 -3.94 3.69 -10.91
CA VAL A 491 -4.01 3.07 -12.24
C VAL A 491 -3.87 4.12 -13.32
N ALA A 492 -3.28 3.71 -14.43
CA ALA A 492 -3.18 4.52 -15.63
C ALA A 492 -4.34 4.18 -16.57
N ILE A 493 -5.21 5.15 -16.82
CA ILE A 493 -6.35 5.01 -17.71
C ILE A 493 -5.97 5.65 -19.06
N PRO A 494 -5.95 4.89 -20.16
CA PRO A 494 -5.73 5.44 -21.50
C PRO A 494 -6.80 6.48 -21.85
N ASP A 495 -6.40 7.62 -22.45
CA ASP A 495 -7.33 8.61 -22.99
C ASP A 495 -6.91 8.99 -24.42
N ASP A 496 -7.67 8.47 -25.38
CA ASP A 496 -7.44 8.67 -26.81
C ASP A 496 -7.61 10.13 -27.26
N ASN A 497 -8.34 10.94 -26.50
CA ASN A 497 -8.48 12.37 -26.80
C ASN A 497 -7.17 13.15 -26.61
N LEU A 498 -6.22 12.56 -25.87
CA LEU A 498 -4.87 13.10 -25.70
C LEU A 498 -3.96 12.75 -26.89
N CYS A 499 -4.39 11.86 -27.78
CA CYS A 499 -3.68 11.49 -28.99
C CYS A 499 -4.12 12.32 -30.20
N THR A 500 -3.19 12.49 -31.17
CA THR A 500 -3.46 13.31 -32.36
C THR A 500 -3.97 12.47 -33.52
N GLY A 501 -5.11 12.84 -34.11
CA GLY A 501 -5.65 12.20 -35.33
C GLY A 501 -6.51 10.98 -35.03
N THR A 502 -6.23 9.85 -35.67
CA THR A 502 -6.92 8.56 -35.45
C THR A 502 -6.07 7.61 -34.59
N GLN A 503 -5.19 8.18 -33.78
CA GLN A 503 -4.31 7.44 -32.89
C GLN A 503 -5.05 7.10 -31.61
N THR A 504 -4.88 5.87 -31.14
CA THR A 504 -5.33 5.41 -29.83
C THR A 504 -4.15 5.37 -28.86
N CYS A 505 -4.46 5.41 -27.57
CA CYS A 505 -3.51 5.37 -26.49
C CYS A 505 -3.23 3.93 -26.08
N ASP A 506 -1.96 3.56 -26.09
CA ASP A 506 -1.49 2.35 -25.42
C ASP A 506 -0.85 2.76 -24.08
N PRO A 507 -1.28 2.18 -22.94
CA PRO A 507 -0.79 2.58 -21.62
C PRO A 507 0.70 2.27 -21.38
N VAL A 508 1.39 1.59 -22.29
CA VAL A 508 2.84 1.31 -22.22
C VAL A 508 3.61 2.00 -23.35
N GLN A 509 3.03 2.08 -24.55
CA GLN A 509 3.69 2.55 -25.76
C GLN A 509 3.34 4.01 -26.11
N GLY A 510 2.36 4.63 -25.45
CA GLY A 510 1.87 5.98 -25.76
C GLY A 510 0.99 6.01 -27.01
N CYS A 511 0.78 7.19 -27.62
CA CYS A 511 -0.09 7.33 -28.80
C CYS A 511 0.41 6.61 -30.05
N GLY A 512 -0.47 5.86 -30.72
CA GLY A 512 -0.16 5.14 -31.96
C GLY A 512 -1.41 4.64 -32.64
N ASN A 513 -1.27 4.00 -33.80
CA ASN A 513 -2.41 3.41 -34.50
C ASN A 513 -2.58 1.95 -34.05
N TYR A 514 -3.13 1.74 -32.84
CA TYR A 514 -3.32 0.39 -32.29
C TYR A 514 -4.73 -0.18 -32.51
N CYS A 515 -5.65 0.62 -33.05
CA CYS A 515 -6.99 0.19 -33.42
C CYS A 515 -7.35 0.68 -34.83
N VAL A 516 -8.25 -0.04 -35.49
CA VAL A 516 -8.79 0.31 -36.82
C VAL A 516 -10.31 0.33 -36.72
N VAL A 517 -10.91 1.49 -36.98
CA VAL A 517 -12.37 1.67 -36.95
C VAL A 517 -13.06 0.68 -37.88
N ARG A 518 -14.06 -0.04 -37.36
CA ARG A 518 -14.81 -1.08 -38.06
C ARG A 518 -16.28 -0.68 -38.13
N ALA A 519 -16.74 -0.49 -39.36
CA ALA A 519 -18.15 -0.23 -39.62
C ALA A 519 -18.92 -1.54 -39.84
N CYS A 520 -20.09 -1.65 -39.23
CA CYS A 520 -21.10 -2.66 -39.50
C CYS A 520 -22.23 -2.05 -40.35
N GLN A 521 -22.55 -2.67 -41.49
CA GLN A 521 -23.60 -2.18 -42.43
C GLN A 521 -23.49 -0.68 -42.77
N GLY A 522 -22.27 -0.13 -42.81
CA GLY A 522 -22.01 1.28 -43.11
C GLY A 522 -22.20 2.26 -41.95
N LYS A 523 -22.38 1.78 -40.72
CA LYS A 523 -22.36 2.56 -39.48
C LYS A 523 -21.23 2.09 -38.56
N VAL A 524 -20.69 3.01 -37.78
CA VAL A 524 -19.74 2.69 -36.70
C VAL A 524 -20.53 2.74 -35.40
N TYR A 525 -20.46 1.65 -34.64
CA TYR A 525 -21.06 1.52 -33.31
C TYR A 525 -19.94 1.51 -32.27
N GLU A 526 -20.30 1.63 -31.00
CA GLU A 526 -19.37 1.72 -29.86
C GLU A 526 -18.24 0.67 -29.94
N CYS A 527 -18.58 -0.62 -30.04
CA CYS A 527 -17.60 -1.72 -30.15
C CYS A 527 -16.80 -1.80 -31.47
N GLY A 528 -16.82 -0.78 -32.31
CA GLY A 528 -16.01 -0.67 -33.52
C GLY A 528 -15.52 0.74 -33.81
N ASP A 529 -15.64 1.67 -32.87
CA ASP A 529 -15.26 3.07 -33.06
C ASP A 529 -13.84 3.40 -32.58
N CYS A 530 -13.15 2.41 -32.01
CA CYS A 530 -11.81 2.50 -31.45
C CYS A 530 -11.69 3.42 -30.24
N LEU A 531 -12.78 3.67 -29.53
CA LEU A 531 -12.78 4.38 -28.27
C LEU A 531 -13.06 3.39 -27.13
N ASP A 532 -12.65 3.77 -25.94
CA ASP A 532 -13.07 3.13 -24.70
C ASP A 532 -14.30 3.89 -24.19
N ASN A 533 -15.49 3.47 -24.61
CA ASN A 533 -16.75 4.16 -24.34
C ASN A 533 -17.21 3.98 -22.88
N ASP A 534 -16.83 2.89 -22.21
CA ASP A 534 -17.18 2.60 -20.81
C ASP A 534 -16.08 2.97 -19.79
N ASN A 535 -14.88 3.31 -20.26
CA ASN A 535 -13.68 3.68 -19.50
C ASN A 535 -13.12 2.53 -18.63
N ASP A 536 -13.26 1.27 -19.07
CA ASP A 536 -12.68 0.11 -18.39
C ASP A 536 -11.20 -0.16 -18.75
N GLY A 537 -10.65 0.62 -19.68
CA GLY A 537 -9.28 0.56 -20.17
C GLY A 537 -9.07 -0.43 -21.33
N LYS A 538 -10.14 -1.04 -21.86
CA LYS A 538 -10.13 -1.86 -23.07
C LYS A 538 -10.90 -1.15 -24.19
N ILE A 539 -10.63 -1.55 -25.43
CA ILE A 539 -11.17 -0.89 -26.63
C ILE A 539 -11.75 -1.97 -27.54
N ASP A 540 -12.99 -1.80 -27.99
CA ASP A 540 -13.66 -2.59 -29.01
C ASP A 540 -13.41 -4.12 -28.84
N SER A 541 -12.71 -4.73 -29.79
CA SER A 541 -12.40 -6.16 -29.85
C SER A 541 -11.50 -6.71 -28.74
N LYS A 542 -10.89 -5.83 -27.93
CA LYS A 542 -10.15 -6.22 -26.72
C LYS A 542 -11.06 -6.22 -25.49
N ASP A 543 -12.19 -5.54 -25.56
CA ASP A 543 -13.21 -5.61 -24.54
C ASP A 543 -14.02 -6.92 -24.69
N VAL A 544 -14.28 -7.54 -23.54
CA VAL A 544 -15.02 -8.80 -23.41
C VAL A 544 -16.52 -8.60 -23.54
N SER A 545 -17.02 -7.38 -23.31
CA SER A 545 -18.42 -7.03 -23.50
C SER A 545 -18.77 -6.89 -24.98
N CYS A 546 -17.81 -6.48 -25.81
CA CYS A 546 -17.98 -6.34 -27.24
C CYS A 546 -18.02 -7.67 -28.00
N LEU A 547 -19.21 -8.05 -28.46
CA LEU A 547 -19.44 -9.33 -29.15
C LEU A 547 -19.25 -9.24 -30.68
N GLY A 548 -19.06 -8.02 -31.21
CA GLY A 548 -18.86 -7.75 -32.64
C GLY A 548 -18.84 -6.27 -32.97
N ALA A 549 -18.37 -5.90 -34.17
CA ALA A 549 -18.43 -4.50 -34.66
C ALA A 549 -19.85 -3.94 -34.86
N CYS A 550 -20.87 -4.80 -34.76
CA CYS A 550 -22.29 -4.45 -34.85
C CYS A 550 -22.90 -4.22 -33.47
N ASP A 551 -22.10 -4.14 -32.42
CA ASP A 551 -22.51 -3.95 -31.04
C ASP A 551 -22.33 -2.48 -30.63
N ASN A 552 -23.35 -1.90 -29.98
CA ASN A 552 -23.35 -0.52 -29.50
C ASN A 552 -23.40 -0.47 -27.97
N ASN A 553 -22.77 -1.42 -27.30
CA ASN A 553 -22.71 -1.47 -25.85
C ASN A 553 -21.39 -2.09 -25.38
N GLU A 554 -20.50 -1.26 -24.84
CA GLU A 554 -19.26 -1.73 -24.20
C GLU A 554 -19.46 -2.09 -22.71
N GLU A 555 -20.54 -1.62 -22.08
CA GLU A 555 -20.79 -1.88 -20.65
C GLU A 555 -21.41 -3.27 -20.39
N GLY A 556 -22.10 -3.86 -21.37
CA GLY A 556 -22.84 -5.11 -21.19
C GLY A 556 -23.05 -5.91 -22.47
N TYR A 557 -23.56 -7.14 -22.33
CA TYR A 557 -23.62 -8.10 -23.44
C TYR A 557 -24.77 -7.88 -24.42
N LYS A 558 -25.59 -6.84 -24.21
CA LYS A 558 -26.75 -6.57 -25.07
C LYS A 558 -26.32 -5.59 -26.15
N GLY A 559 -26.47 -6.00 -27.41
CA GLY A 559 -26.06 -5.23 -28.59
C GLY A 559 -26.53 -3.77 -28.75
N GLU A 560 -27.60 -3.35 -28.08
CA GLU A 560 -28.25 -2.02 -28.15
C GLU A 560 -28.48 -1.39 -29.55
N ILE A 561 -28.56 -2.20 -30.60
CA ILE A 561 -28.76 -1.69 -31.97
C ILE A 561 -30.23 -1.44 -32.33
N PRO A 562 -30.54 -0.42 -33.17
CA PRO A 562 -31.90 -0.15 -33.62
C PRO A 562 -32.53 -1.33 -34.39
N GLY A 563 -33.57 -1.92 -33.81
CA GLY A 563 -34.29 -3.05 -34.41
C GLY A 563 -33.90 -4.42 -33.86
N GLN A 564 -32.96 -4.49 -32.90
CA GLN A 564 -32.61 -5.75 -32.23
C GLN A 564 -33.84 -6.39 -31.55
N ASN A 565 -34.00 -7.70 -31.72
CA ASN A 565 -34.99 -8.61 -31.11
C ASN A 565 -36.38 -8.01 -30.83
N SER A 566 -36.96 -7.35 -31.83
CA SER A 566 -38.24 -6.64 -31.70
C SER A 566 -39.47 -7.56 -31.78
N ALA A 567 -39.29 -8.86 -32.03
CA ALA A 567 -40.37 -9.83 -32.14
C ALA A 567 -40.50 -10.66 -30.85
N PRO A 568 -41.62 -10.56 -30.10
CA PRO A 568 -41.77 -11.34 -28.87
C PRO A 568 -41.67 -12.82 -29.18
N CYS A 569 -40.86 -13.53 -28.39
CA CYS A 569 -40.67 -14.97 -28.41
C CYS A 569 -39.94 -15.54 -29.61
N LYS A 570 -39.45 -14.73 -30.54
CA LYS A 570 -38.76 -15.23 -31.73
C LYS A 570 -37.32 -14.77 -31.73
N ALA A 571 -36.40 -15.73 -31.83
CA ALA A 571 -34.98 -15.48 -31.96
C ALA A 571 -34.50 -15.85 -33.37
N ASP A 572 -33.84 -14.91 -34.03
CA ASP A 572 -32.96 -15.10 -35.17
C ASP A 572 -31.50 -15.16 -34.69
N CYS A 573 -30.53 -15.08 -35.60
CA CYS A 573 -29.14 -15.00 -35.20
C CYS A 573 -28.90 -13.76 -34.33
N TYR A 574 -28.52 -13.97 -33.08
CA TYR A 574 -28.32 -12.86 -32.14
C TYR A 574 -27.16 -11.92 -32.54
N PHE A 575 -26.18 -12.44 -33.27
CA PHE A 575 -24.89 -11.79 -33.55
C PHE A 575 -24.77 -11.16 -34.95
N ASP A 576 -25.79 -11.25 -35.80
CA ASP A 576 -25.69 -10.81 -37.21
C ASP A 576 -26.10 -9.36 -37.48
N GLY A 577 -26.59 -8.66 -36.47
CA GLY A 577 -26.88 -7.24 -36.53
C GLY A 577 -28.21 -6.87 -37.20
N ASP A 578 -29.08 -7.84 -37.56
CA ASP A 578 -30.41 -7.57 -38.08
C ASP A 578 -31.50 -8.53 -37.58
N SER A 579 -32.37 -8.06 -36.68
CA SER A 579 -33.38 -8.96 -36.07
C SER A 579 -34.68 -9.11 -36.86
N GLY A 580 -34.57 -9.60 -38.11
CA GLY A 580 -35.71 -9.99 -38.92
C GLY A 580 -35.49 -11.27 -39.72
N SER A 581 -36.57 -12.02 -40.00
CA SER A 581 -36.47 -13.20 -40.87
C SER A 581 -36.26 -12.84 -42.33
N GLY A 582 -35.06 -13.04 -42.84
CA GLY A 582 -34.85 -12.86 -44.28
C GLY A 582 -33.49 -13.21 -44.88
N ASN A 583 -32.42 -13.38 -44.11
CA ASN A 583 -31.06 -13.53 -44.64
C ASN A 583 -30.30 -14.77 -44.12
N ASP A 584 -30.60 -15.25 -42.92
CA ASP A 584 -29.80 -16.26 -42.19
C ASP A 584 -30.47 -17.66 -42.07
N ASP A 585 -31.80 -17.73 -42.17
CA ASP A 585 -32.59 -18.96 -42.02
C ASP A 585 -32.32 -19.71 -40.68
N CYS A 586 -32.03 -18.98 -39.60
CA CYS A 586 -31.99 -19.50 -38.23
C CYS A 586 -33.39 -19.50 -37.60
N TYR A 587 -33.72 -20.55 -36.83
CA TYR A 587 -35.08 -20.71 -36.30
C TYR A 587 -35.07 -21.15 -34.84
N TRP A 588 -35.42 -20.22 -33.94
CA TRP A 588 -35.69 -20.53 -32.54
C TRP A 588 -36.84 -19.68 -31.99
N SER A 589 -37.47 -20.19 -30.94
CA SER A 589 -38.50 -19.48 -30.19
C SER A 589 -38.18 -19.63 -28.71
N HIS A 590 -38.27 -18.53 -27.96
CA HIS A 590 -38.13 -18.59 -26.50
C HIS A 590 -39.26 -19.40 -25.85
N GLU A 591 -40.41 -19.60 -26.52
CA GLU A 591 -41.44 -20.56 -26.07
C GLU A 591 -40.92 -22.02 -26.04
N CYS A 592 -39.80 -22.30 -26.70
CA CYS A 592 -39.14 -23.61 -26.65
C CYS A 592 -38.17 -23.77 -25.46
N ASP A 593 -37.88 -22.69 -24.71
CA ASP A 593 -36.97 -22.70 -23.57
C ASP A 593 -37.65 -23.23 -22.31
N THR A 594 -37.04 -24.20 -21.63
CA THR A 594 -37.63 -24.83 -20.45
C THR A 594 -37.64 -23.93 -19.21
N HIS A 595 -36.89 -22.82 -19.23
CA HIS A 595 -36.86 -21.81 -18.16
C HIS A 595 -38.02 -20.81 -18.21
N GLU A 596 -38.82 -20.81 -19.30
CA GLU A 596 -40.00 -19.95 -19.49
C GLU A 596 -41.23 -20.42 -18.66
N VAL A 597 -41.01 -20.68 -17.38
CA VAL A 597 -41.99 -21.21 -16.43
C VAL A 597 -42.13 -20.30 -15.19
N ALA A 598 -43.30 -20.33 -14.56
CA ALA A 598 -43.55 -19.56 -13.34
C ALA A 598 -42.59 -19.96 -12.19
N PRO A 599 -42.13 -19.02 -11.35
CA PRO A 599 -42.60 -17.62 -11.23
C PRO A 599 -41.84 -16.58 -12.07
N ASN A 600 -40.67 -16.91 -12.63
CA ASN A 600 -39.73 -15.92 -13.19
C ASN A 600 -39.81 -15.78 -14.71
N TYR A 601 -40.27 -16.80 -15.45
CA TYR A 601 -40.47 -16.78 -16.91
C TYR A 601 -39.23 -16.22 -17.64
N ASP A 602 -38.14 -16.96 -17.60
CA ASP A 602 -36.87 -16.53 -18.20
C ASP A 602 -36.69 -17.19 -19.56
N PRO A 603 -36.12 -16.50 -20.58
CA PRO A 603 -35.44 -15.20 -20.49
C PRO A 603 -36.27 -13.94 -20.87
N GLU A 604 -37.47 -14.01 -21.46
CA GLU A 604 -38.21 -12.83 -21.95
C GLU A 604 -39.34 -12.33 -21.01
N GLY A 605 -39.49 -12.93 -19.84
CA GLY A 605 -40.60 -12.67 -18.93
C GLY A 605 -41.89 -13.36 -19.39
N LYS A 606 -43.04 -12.96 -18.82
CA LYS A 606 -44.37 -13.56 -19.09
C LYS A 606 -44.85 -13.50 -20.55
N LYS A 607 -44.03 -13.03 -21.49
CA LYS A 607 -44.34 -12.90 -22.92
C LYS A 607 -44.34 -14.27 -23.62
N CYS A 608 -43.51 -15.23 -23.17
CA CYS A 608 -43.15 -16.42 -23.95
C CYS A 608 -43.22 -17.73 -23.17
N GLN A 609 -44.36 -17.96 -22.49
CA GLN A 609 -44.55 -19.16 -21.67
C GLN A 609 -44.19 -20.45 -22.43
N TYR A 610 -43.36 -21.29 -21.81
CA TYR A 610 -42.89 -22.56 -22.38
C TYR A 610 -44.04 -23.41 -22.96
N ASP A 611 -43.95 -23.71 -24.25
CA ASP A 611 -44.81 -24.62 -24.99
C ASP A 611 -43.97 -25.58 -25.86
N PRO A 612 -43.81 -26.86 -25.45
CA PRO A 612 -43.07 -27.85 -26.24
C PRO A 612 -43.73 -28.17 -27.60
N GLY A 613 -44.97 -27.73 -27.82
CA GLY A 613 -45.72 -27.82 -29.07
C GLY A 613 -45.68 -26.55 -29.92
N ALA A 614 -44.93 -25.52 -29.52
CA ALA A 614 -44.80 -24.29 -30.29
C ALA A 614 -44.31 -24.59 -31.71
N SER A 615 -44.96 -23.97 -32.70
CA SER A 615 -44.59 -24.10 -34.11
C SER A 615 -43.76 -22.89 -34.51
N LEU A 616 -42.55 -23.14 -35.00
CA LEU A 616 -41.60 -22.07 -35.32
C LEU A 616 -42.00 -21.31 -36.59
N PRO A 617 -42.25 -19.99 -36.54
CA PRO A 617 -42.64 -19.21 -37.71
C PRO A 617 -41.55 -19.19 -38.78
N GLY A 618 -41.85 -19.69 -39.98
CA GLY A 618 -40.89 -19.80 -41.09
C GLY A 618 -40.44 -21.23 -41.38
N THR A 619 -40.73 -22.19 -40.48
CA THR A 619 -40.45 -23.62 -40.69
C THR A 619 -41.65 -24.52 -40.38
N GLN A 620 -41.49 -25.82 -40.59
CA GLN A 620 -42.41 -26.85 -40.10
C GLN A 620 -41.82 -27.64 -38.91
N MET A 621 -40.78 -27.11 -38.26
CA MET A 621 -40.10 -27.79 -37.16
C MET A 621 -40.82 -27.55 -35.83
N SER A 622 -40.86 -28.58 -34.98
CA SER A 622 -41.18 -28.45 -33.56
C SER A 622 -39.97 -27.98 -32.75
N CYS A 623 -40.18 -27.51 -31.52
CA CYS A 623 -39.10 -27.17 -30.58
C CYS A 623 -38.04 -28.28 -30.49
N ALA A 624 -38.45 -29.54 -30.36
CA ALA A 624 -37.52 -30.67 -30.28
C ALA A 624 -36.68 -30.90 -31.55
N GLN A 625 -37.21 -30.53 -32.73
CA GLN A 625 -36.50 -30.65 -34.00
C GLN A 625 -35.49 -29.51 -34.19
N ALA A 626 -35.89 -28.27 -33.89
CA ALA A 626 -35.03 -27.10 -33.98
C ALA A 626 -33.92 -27.09 -32.92
N TYR A 627 -34.18 -27.69 -31.75
CA TYR A 627 -33.18 -27.90 -30.72
C TYR A 627 -32.01 -28.78 -31.22
N GLN A 628 -32.28 -29.72 -32.13
CA GLN A 628 -31.28 -30.69 -32.63
C GLN A 628 -30.78 -30.38 -34.05
N THR A 629 -31.47 -29.51 -34.81
CA THR A 629 -31.17 -29.28 -36.22
C THR A 629 -31.52 -27.87 -36.66
N GLN A 630 -30.58 -27.19 -37.31
CA GLN A 630 -30.79 -25.90 -37.98
C GLN A 630 -30.51 -26.02 -39.49
N SER A 631 -30.84 -24.96 -40.23
CA SER A 631 -30.59 -24.91 -41.67
C SER A 631 -29.07 -24.79 -41.96
N ASN A 632 -28.63 -25.23 -43.15
CA ASN A 632 -27.24 -25.02 -43.56
C ASN A 632 -26.90 -23.53 -43.77
N ALA A 633 -27.91 -22.71 -44.07
CA ALA A 633 -27.76 -21.27 -44.19
C ALA A 633 -27.45 -20.65 -42.82
N CYS A 634 -28.17 -21.06 -41.77
CA CYS A 634 -27.94 -20.63 -40.39
C CYS A 634 -26.51 -20.96 -39.93
N ALA A 635 -26.07 -22.19 -40.15
CA ALA A 635 -24.71 -22.61 -39.79
C ALA A 635 -23.61 -21.87 -40.57
N SER A 636 -23.89 -21.41 -41.80
CA SER A 636 -22.91 -20.71 -42.63
C SER A 636 -22.83 -19.21 -42.34
N TYR A 637 -23.95 -18.61 -41.93
CA TYR A 637 -24.05 -17.18 -41.69
C TYR A 637 -23.86 -16.83 -40.22
N CYS A 638 -24.65 -17.44 -39.33
CA CYS A 638 -24.60 -17.15 -37.90
C CYS A 638 -23.44 -17.85 -37.19
N GLY A 639 -23.15 -19.10 -37.56
CA GLY A 639 -22.09 -19.90 -36.91
C GLY A 639 -20.73 -19.18 -36.78
N PRO A 640 -20.20 -18.51 -37.82
CA PRO A 640 -18.97 -17.72 -37.72
C PRO A 640 -19.04 -16.48 -36.82
N LEU A 641 -20.24 -15.94 -36.57
CA LEU A 641 -20.46 -14.75 -35.74
C LEU A 641 -20.72 -15.12 -34.26
N THR A 642 -21.18 -16.34 -34.00
CA THR A 642 -21.43 -16.85 -32.67
C THR A 642 -20.13 -17.00 -31.86
N PRO A 643 -19.97 -16.29 -30.73
CA PRO A 643 -18.82 -16.44 -29.84
C PRO A 643 -18.65 -17.87 -29.32
N ASN A 644 -17.40 -18.30 -29.09
CA ASN A 644 -17.11 -19.58 -28.46
C ASN A 644 -17.74 -19.65 -27.05
N GLY A 645 -18.56 -20.67 -26.80
CA GLY A 645 -19.35 -20.85 -25.58
C GLY A 645 -20.81 -20.44 -25.69
N CYS A 646 -21.24 -19.88 -26.83
CA CYS A 646 -22.60 -19.42 -27.08
C CYS A 646 -23.32 -20.24 -28.15
N ASP A 647 -24.65 -20.27 -28.09
CA ASP A 647 -25.47 -20.66 -29.23
C ASP A 647 -25.81 -19.44 -30.10
N CYS A 648 -26.27 -19.70 -31.31
CA CYS A 648 -26.67 -18.66 -32.28
C CYS A 648 -27.79 -17.71 -31.79
N PHE A 649 -28.47 -18.03 -30.70
CA PHE A 649 -29.64 -17.29 -30.20
C PHE A 649 -29.32 -16.46 -28.95
N GLY A 650 -28.03 -16.32 -28.60
CA GLY A 650 -27.58 -15.47 -27.50
C GLY A 650 -27.60 -16.15 -26.13
N CYS A 651 -27.70 -17.49 -26.07
CA CYS A 651 -27.57 -18.25 -24.83
C CYS A 651 -26.14 -18.77 -24.65
N CYS A 652 -25.47 -18.37 -23.56
CA CYS A 652 -24.03 -18.59 -23.39
C CYS A 652 -23.68 -19.28 -22.08
N ALA A 653 -22.69 -20.18 -22.16
CA ALA A 653 -22.05 -20.81 -21.02
C ALA A 653 -20.79 -20.00 -20.65
N ILE A 654 -20.98 -18.99 -19.80
CA ILE A 654 -19.90 -18.08 -19.40
C ILE A 654 -19.20 -18.63 -18.14
N PRO A 655 -17.87 -18.82 -18.15
CA PRO A 655 -17.12 -19.22 -16.97
C PRO A 655 -17.36 -18.27 -15.79
N GLY A 656 -17.71 -18.83 -14.64
CA GLY A 656 -18.07 -18.05 -13.44
C GLY A 656 -19.58 -17.85 -13.26
N ALA A 657 -20.40 -18.05 -14.30
CA ALA A 657 -21.85 -18.11 -14.17
C ALA A 657 -22.31 -19.47 -13.63
N SER A 658 -23.32 -19.46 -12.75
CA SER A 658 -23.89 -20.70 -12.17
C SER A 658 -24.80 -21.49 -13.13
N THR A 659 -25.28 -20.83 -14.19
CA THR A 659 -26.11 -21.40 -15.25
C THR A 659 -25.70 -20.82 -16.61
N THR A 660 -26.22 -21.37 -17.70
CA THR A 660 -26.21 -20.69 -19.00
C THR A 660 -27.10 -19.45 -18.93
N VAL A 661 -26.61 -18.34 -19.50
CA VAL A 661 -27.25 -17.02 -19.38
C VAL A 661 -27.58 -16.46 -20.76
N TYR A 662 -28.71 -15.76 -20.84
CA TYR A 662 -29.14 -15.08 -22.04
C TYR A 662 -28.57 -13.66 -22.06
N LEU A 663 -27.75 -13.36 -23.07
CA LEU A 663 -27.06 -12.07 -23.20
C LEU A 663 -28.02 -10.90 -23.38
N GLY A 664 -29.12 -11.13 -24.11
CA GLY A 664 -30.18 -10.14 -24.32
C GLY A 664 -31.12 -9.92 -23.14
N SER A 665 -30.71 -10.23 -21.90
CA SER A 665 -31.56 -10.01 -20.73
C SER A 665 -31.82 -8.52 -20.51
N GLU A 666 -33.10 -8.17 -20.31
CA GLU A 666 -33.55 -6.79 -20.16
C GLU A 666 -34.33 -6.53 -18.85
N ASP A 667 -34.31 -5.29 -18.41
CA ASP A 667 -35.17 -4.78 -17.36
C ASP A 667 -36.59 -4.42 -17.86
N ASN A 668 -37.40 -3.79 -17.01
CA ASN A 668 -38.77 -3.38 -17.38
C ASN A 668 -38.83 -2.17 -18.33
N ARG A 669 -37.72 -1.50 -18.57
CA ARG A 669 -37.57 -0.35 -19.48
C ARG A 669 -37.03 -0.79 -20.84
N GLY A 670 -36.52 -2.02 -20.94
CA GLY A 670 -35.88 -2.57 -22.13
C GLY A 670 -34.38 -2.35 -22.15
N ASP A 671 -33.78 -1.90 -21.04
CA ASP A 671 -32.35 -1.66 -20.92
C ASP A 671 -31.64 -3.01 -20.64
N GLY A 672 -30.45 -3.23 -21.21
CA GLY A 672 -29.68 -4.45 -20.98
C GLY A 672 -29.26 -4.59 -19.51
N THR A 673 -29.42 -5.78 -18.93
CA THR A 673 -29.08 -6.01 -17.51
C THR A 673 -27.94 -7.00 -17.29
N CYS A 674 -27.58 -7.77 -18.32
CA CYS A 674 -26.54 -8.78 -18.20
C CYS A 674 -25.17 -8.21 -18.56
N THR A 675 -24.29 -8.19 -17.55
CA THR A 675 -22.93 -7.64 -17.59
C THR A 675 -21.98 -8.66 -16.95
N PRO A 676 -20.65 -8.55 -17.13
CA PRO A 676 -19.68 -9.38 -16.42
C PRO A 676 -19.90 -9.44 -14.90
N ASP A 677 -20.29 -8.33 -14.27
CA ASP A 677 -20.48 -8.24 -12.82
C ASP A 677 -21.81 -8.83 -12.33
N THR A 678 -22.79 -8.97 -13.23
CA THR A 678 -24.16 -9.43 -12.89
C THR A 678 -24.43 -10.88 -13.31
N LEU A 679 -23.43 -11.61 -13.81
CA LEU A 679 -23.55 -12.99 -14.32
C LEU A 679 -24.24 -13.98 -13.37
N ASN A 680 -24.10 -13.80 -12.06
CA ASN A 680 -24.68 -14.69 -11.04
C ASN A 680 -26.01 -14.19 -10.44
N ASP A 681 -26.55 -13.08 -10.93
CA ASP A 681 -27.87 -12.60 -10.57
C ASP A 681 -28.89 -13.03 -11.63
N PRO A 682 -29.71 -14.08 -11.37
CA PRO A 682 -30.65 -14.61 -12.35
C PRO A 682 -31.78 -13.62 -12.72
N THR A 683 -31.91 -12.51 -11.99
CA THR A 683 -32.86 -11.44 -12.33
C THR A 683 -32.29 -10.41 -13.31
N LYS A 684 -30.96 -10.40 -13.49
CA LYS A 684 -30.22 -9.50 -14.38
C LYS A 684 -29.59 -10.23 -15.57
N CYS A 685 -29.03 -11.40 -15.34
CA CYS A 685 -28.59 -12.36 -16.36
C CYS A 685 -29.50 -13.58 -16.30
N ARG A 686 -30.55 -13.58 -17.11
CA ARG A 686 -31.60 -14.59 -17.03
C ARG A 686 -31.13 -15.94 -17.57
N PRO A 687 -31.50 -17.07 -16.92
CA PRO A 687 -31.18 -18.40 -17.42
C PRO A 687 -31.85 -18.71 -18.76
N CYS A 688 -31.19 -19.53 -19.59
CA CYS A 688 -31.71 -20.02 -20.87
C CYS A 688 -31.17 -21.41 -21.20
N ASP A 689 -31.84 -22.11 -22.12
CA ASP A 689 -31.39 -23.37 -22.69
C ASP A 689 -30.56 -23.14 -23.96
N GLN A 690 -29.29 -23.54 -23.94
CA GLN A 690 -28.45 -23.51 -25.13
C GLN A 690 -28.93 -24.51 -26.17
N VAL A 691 -29.11 -24.06 -27.41
CA VAL A 691 -29.53 -24.85 -28.57
C VAL A 691 -28.33 -25.57 -29.21
N PRO A 692 -28.16 -26.90 -29.03
CA PRO A 692 -26.98 -27.61 -29.52
C PRO A 692 -26.82 -27.58 -31.05
N ALA A 693 -27.93 -27.41 -31.78
CA ALA A 693 -27.94 -27.38 -33.24
C ALA A 693 -27.13 -26.23 -33.87
N CYS A 694 -26.87 -25.17 -33.11
CA CYS A 694 -26.11 -23.98 -33.52
C CYS A 694 -25.17 -23.51 -32.39
N LEU A 695 -24.76 -24.43 -31.52
CA LEU A 695 -23.85 -24.16 -30.42
C LEU A 695 -22.42 -24.10 -30.94
N ASN A 696 -21.74 -22.97 -30.70
CA ASN A 696 -20.30 -22.89 -30.84
C ASN A 696 -19.66 -23.25 -29.49
N THR A 697 -19.05 -24.44 -29.39
CA THR A 697 -18.47 -24.90 -28.12
C THR A 697 -17.22 -24.11 -27.78
N CYS A 698 -16.91 -24.03 -26.49
CA CYS A 698 -15.65 -23.48 -26.00
C CYS A 698 -14.65 -24.62 -25.79
N GLU A 699 -13.72 -24.83 -26.73
CA GLU A 699 -12.70 -25.86 -26.58
C GLU A 699 -11.54 -25.40 -25.66
N HIS A 700 -10.69 -26.34 -25.24
CA HIS A 700 -9.67 -26.10 -24.20
C HIS A 700 -8.68 -24.97 -24.56
N CYS A 701 -8.18 -24.96 -25.81
CA CYS A 701 -7.23 -23.96 -26.33
C CYS A 701 -7.89 -22.90 -27.21
N GLU A 702 -9.12 -22.52 -26.87
CA GLU A 702 -9.85 -21.41 -27.48
C GLU A 702 -10.11 -20.32 -26.43
N ILE A 703 -10.15 -19.08 -26.91
CA ILE A 703 -10.69 -17.95 -26.16
C ILE A 703 -12.21 -18.06 -26.23
N CYS A 704 -12.88 -17.77 -25.12
CA CYS A 704 -14.33 -17.89 -25.01
C CYS A 704 -14.91 -16.71 -24.26
N LEU A 705 -16.21 -16.50 -24.39
CA LEU A 705 -16.88 -15.45 -23.64
C LEU A 705 -16.71 -15.69 -22.13
N GLY A 706 -16.16 -14.71 -21.41
CA GLY A 706 -15.76 -14.82 -20.00
C GLY A 706 -14.45 -15.57 -19.70
N LYS A 707 -13.67 -15.92 -20.74
CA LYS A 707 -12.32 -16.49 -20.62
C LYS A 707 -11.40 -15.85 -21.69
N PRO A 708 -10.91 -14.63 -21.44
CA PRO A 708 -10.10 -13.88 -22.41
C PRO A 708 -8.70 -14.45 -22.59
N ASP A 709 -8.18 -15.21 -21.61
CA ASP A 709 -6.82 -15.76 -21.64
C ASP A 709 -6.78 -17.26 -21.98
N LEU A 710 -5.78 -17.66 -22.75
CA LEU A 710 -5.49 -19.07 -22.99
C LEU A 710 -4.89 -19.74 -21.73
N PRO A 711 -5.26 -21.01 -21.45
CA PRO A 711 -4.59 -21.80 -20.43
C PRO A 711 -3.08 -21.94 -20.68
N ALA A 712 -2.29 -22.01 -19.61
CA ALA A 712 -0.83 -22.02 -19.68
C ALA A 712 -0.22 -23.21 -20.46
N ASP A 713 -0.98 -24.29 -20.67
CA ASP A 713 -0.57 -25.45 -21.46
C ASP A 713 -0.86 -25.31 -22.97
N CYS A 714 -1.60 -24.29 -23.37
CA CYS A 714 -1.84 -23.93 -24.77
C CYS A 714 -0.73 -22.99 -25.26
N THR A 715 -0.20 -23.25 -26.46
CA THR A 715 0.89 -22.47 -27.06
C THR A 715 0.41 -21.42 -28.06
N GLU A 716 -0.75 -21.66 -28.69
CA GLU A 716 -1.40 -20.74 -29.61
C GLU A 716 -2.91 -21.00 -29.61
N GLN A 717 -3.68 -19.98 -30.00
CA GLN A 717 -5.13 -20.09 -30.16
C GLN A 717 -5.51 -20.95 -31.37
N GLN A 718 -6.53 -21.80 -31.25
CA GLN A 718 -7.07 -22.51 -32.41
C GLN A 718 -8.13 -21.67 -33.13
N CYS A 719 -8.01 -21.54 -34.45
CA CYS A 719 -9.02 -20.93 -35.32
C CYS A 719 -9.38 -21.89 -36.46
N PRO A 720 -10.60 -21.77 -37.02
CA PRO A 720 -10.98 -22.52 -38.22
C PRO A 720 -10.00 -22.31 -39.37
N THR A 721 -9.85 -23.31 -40.24
CA THR A 721 -8.84 -23.30 -41.31
C THR A 721 -8.98 -22.06 -42.21
N GLY A 722 -7.91 -21.27 -42.28
CA GLY A 722 -7.85 -20.06 -43.11
C GLY A 722 -8.24 -18.76 -42.40
N ARG A 723 -8.55 -18.80 -41.10
CA ARG A 723 -8.80 -17.61 -40.28
C ARG A 723 -7.54 -17.15 -39.53
N GLN A 724 -7.36 -15.83 -39.43
CA GLN A 724 -6.30 -15.22 -38.64
C GLN A 724 -6.67 -15.24 -37.15
N GLN A 725 -5.68 -15.49 -36.30
CA GLN A 725 -5.79 -15.39 -34.84
C GLN A 725 -5.68 -13.92 -34.40
N CYS A 726 -6.42 -13.54 -33.36
CA CYS A 726 -6.44 -12.18 -32.81
C CYS A 726 -6.79 -12.20 -31.31
N GLY A 727 -6.70 -11.06 -30.63
CA GLY A 727 -7.14 -10.94 -29.23
C GLY A 727 -6.16 -11.47 -28.17
N GLN A 728 -5.00 -12.02 -28.53
CA GLN A 728 -3.90 -12.29 -27.58
C GLN A 728 -2.73 -11.31 -27.75
N PRO A 729 -1.96 -11.06 -26.67
CA PRO A 729 -0.75 -10.25 -26.76
C PRO A 729 0.22 -10.72 -27.85
N GLY A 730 0.65 -9.80 -28.70
CA GLY A 730 1.59 -10.05 -29.80
C GLY A 730 0.98 -10.63 -31.08
N GLN A 731 -0.33 -10.85 -31.14
CA GLN A 731 -1.04 -11.18 -32.37
C GLN A 731 -1.35 -9.92 -33.18
N ALA A 732 -1.40 -10.06 -34.50
CA ALA A 732 -1.73 -8.95 -35.40
C ALA A 732 -3.23 -8.67 -35.39
N GLU A 733 -3.59 -7.39 -35.52
CA GLU A 733 -4.96 -6.94 -35.69
C GLU A 733 -5.65 -7.57 -36.90
N CYS A 734 -6.96 -7.77 -36.80
CA CYS A 734 -7.74 -8.36 -37.89
C CYS A 734 -7.67 -7.50 -39.16
N PRO A 735 -7.62 -8.11 -40.35
CA PRO A 735 -7.63 -7.39 -41.62
C PRO A 735 -8.81 -6.43 -41.74
N ALA A 736 -8.72 -5.47 -42.67
CA ALA A 736 -9.80 -4.52 -42.93
C ALA A 736 -11.09 -5.27 -43.35
N GLY A 737 -12.20 -4.96 -42.67
CA GLY A 737 -13.50 -5.62 -42.89
C GLY A 737 -13.71 -6.93 -42.14
N GLU A 738 -12.80 -7.32 -41.23
CA GLU A 738 -13.01 -8.42 -40.28
C GLU A 738 -13.09 -7.87 -38.84
N PHE A 739 -13.56 -8.63 -37.86
CA PHE A 739 -13.61 -8.30 -36.43
C PHE A 739 -13.14 -9.51 -35.64
N CYS A 740 -12.51 -9.28 -34.49
CA CYS A 740 -12.05 -10.37 -33.64
C CYS A 740 -13.21 -10.91 -32.80
N VAL A 741 -13.73 -12.09 -33.13
CA VAL A 741 -14.77 -12.74 -32.32
C VAL A 741 -14.14 -13.92 -31.59
N THR A 742 -14.04 -13.81 -30.26
CA THR A 742 -13.41 -14.83 -29.39
C THR A 742 -12.07 -15.32 -29.95
N GLY A 743 -11.25 -14.38 -30.43
CA GLY A 743 -9.87 -14.56 -30.86
C GLY A 743 -9.63 -15.09 -32.28
N CYS A 744 -10.66 -15.12 -33.12
CA CYS A 744 -10.50 -15.35 -34.56
C CYS A 744 -11.12 -14.23 -35.38
N CYS A 745 -10.47 -13.85 -36.47
CA CYS A 745 -10.96 -12.79 -37.36
C CYS A 745 -12.09 -13.30 -38.26
N TYR A 746 -13.26 -12.67 -38.15
CA TYR A 746 -14.42 -12.96 -38.98
C TYR A 746 -14.92 -11.72 -39.72
N PRO A 747 -15.48 -11.84 -40.94
CA PRO A 747 -15.98 -10.69 -41.68
C PRO A 747 -17.05 -9.96 -40.88
N THR A 748 -16.95 -8.63 -40.79
CA THR A 748 -18.04 -7.80 -40.27
C THR A 748 -19.24 -7.95 -41.20
N ALA A 749 -20.43 -8.24 -40.66
CA ALA A 749 -21.65 -8.35 -41.46
C ALA A 749 -21.84 -7.10 -42.34
N GLY A 750 -21.85 -7.31 -43.66
CA GLY A 750 -21.79 -6.27 -44.68
C GLY A 750 -23.13 -5.68 -45.06
#